data_AF-A0A075AYC8-F1
#
_entry.id   AF-A0A075AYC8-F1
#
_cell.length_a   1.000
_cell.length_b   1.000
_cell.length_c   1.000
_cell.angle_alpha   90.00
_cell.angle_beta   90.00
_cell.angle_gamma   90.00
#
_symmetry.space_group_name_H-M   'P 1'
#
loop_
_entity.id
_entity.type
_entity.pdbx_description
1 polymer ?
#
loop_
_entity_poly.entity_id
_entity_poly.type
_entity_poly.pdbx_seq_one_letter_code
_entity_poly.pdbx_strand_id
1 'polypeptide(L)'
;KRTFTNFRILQNRVAFTFCQVPLSFLFFEHESNKYTLFLFQLNIANPTTGAQKSFVIDDERKIRIFYDKRMSQEVQADALGDEFKGYVLKIMGGNDKQGFPMKQGVLLPSRVRLLLSKGHSCYRPRRTGERKRKSVRGCIVGSLSLVVVKKGDQEIPGLTDVTVPRRLGPKRASKIRKLFNLTKEDDVRQYVIRREIEKNGKKFTKAPKIQRLVTPVRLQRKRALMADKKKRAEASREAAAEYAKLLAKRVKEQKERPNQLLVTVYSNLTLKINVKLRDEYSQIQSIKKAIPKTNTNETKAHDKESVSIISPEPVAISPESLEKDLKTYKSLSEQVIDETNIKKVGSQSTALVRGVSNALVTRDDDKYVPPNVLVKRAAPRTPKPKWHAPWKLMRVISGHIGWVRSIAVDSSNEWFATGSADRTIKIWDMASGTLKVSLTGHISAVRGIAISDRHPYLFSVGEDKMVIRHYHGHLSGIYAVDIHPTLDLLVTAGRDCTARVWDMRTRQAAHVLAGHQGTIASVKTQATDPQIITGSHDSTGKRNMKICLVRLWDLAAGKTISTLTHHKKSVRSLTVHPLESSFASASPDNIKRFSLPDGKFLFNYSGHKAVVNTVSVNQDDVMFSGGDNGSMHFWDWKSGYNFQTMETIVQPGSLDAEAGIFASTFDKTGLRLLTCEADKTIKIYKEDELATPESHPIQWKPTIY
;
A
#
# COMPACT_ATOMS: atom_id res chain seq x y z
N LYS A 1 -71.52 14.29 -7.71
CA LYS A 1 -71.39 12.91 -7.16
C LYS A 1 -70.44 12.15 -8.08
N ARG A 2 -69.46 11.32 -7.71
CA ARG A 2 -68.67 10.94 -6.50
C ARG A 2 -67.49 10.11 -7.09
N THR A 3 -66.23 10.01 -6.63
CA THR A 3 -65.31 10.66 -5.66
C THR A 3 -63.90 10.18 -6.09
N PHE A 4 -62.74 10.84 -5.92
CA PHE A 4 -62.23 11.78 -4.91
C PHE A 4 -61.99 11.18 -3.51
N THR A 5 -61.10 10.18 -3.43
CA THR A 5 -60.38 9.67 -2.24
C THR A 5 -59.22 8.78 -2.74
N ASN A 6 -58.05 8.62 -2.09
CA ASN A 6 -57.54 9.17 -0.83
C ASN A 6 -56.07 9.64 -0.99
N PHE A 7 -55.77 10.90 -0.68
CA PHE A 7 -54.41 11.39 -0.45
C PHE A 7 -54.28 11.76 1.03
N ARG A 8 -53.87 10.82 1.90
CA ARG A 8 -53.91 11.05 3.36
C ARG A 8 -52.60 11.60 3.92
N ILE A 9 -52.51 12.92 3.86
CA ILE A 9 -51.89 13.85 4.83
C ILE A 9 -51.04 13.21 5.95
N LEU A 10 -49.77 13.64 6.02
CA LEU A 10 -49.12 13.91 7.30
C LEU A 10 -48.48 15.31 7.25
N GLN A 11 -49.22 16.31 7.72
CA GLN A 11 -48.71 17.66 7.97
C GLN A 11 -47.72 17.64 9.15
N ASN A 12 -46.66 18.46 9.08
CA ASN A 12 -46.49 19.51 10.09
C ASN A 12 -45.43 20.56 9.72
N ARG A 13 -45.82 21.84 9.88
CA ARG A 13 -44.98 23.01 10.21
C ARG A 13 -43.68 23.22 9.41
N VAL A 14 -43.82 23.85 8.23
CA VAL A 14 -42.80 24.80 7.72
C VAL A 14 -43.30 26.21 7.96
N ALA A 15 -42.63 26.97 8.83
CA ALA A 15 -42.93 28.38 9.05
C ALA A 15 -42.25 29.23 7.97
N PHE A 16 -42.97 29.55 6.90
CA PHE A 16 -42.59 30.64 5.99
C PHE A 16 -43.12 31.96 6.54
N THR A 17 -42.22 32.83 7.00
CA THR A 17 -42.55 34.23 7.28
C THR A 17 -42.78 34.95 5.96
N PHE A 18 -43.98 35.51 5.78
CA PHE A 18 -44.28 36.41 4.67
C PHE A 18 -43.30 37.60 4.65
N CYS A 19 -42.98 38.06 3.44
CA CYS A 19 -42.57 39.42 3.18
C CYS A 19 -43.39 39.86 1.96
N GLN A 20 -44.13 40.96 2.07
CA GLN A 20 -45.19 41.28 1.11
C GLN A 20 -44.63 41.73 -0.25
N VAL A 21 -45.18 41.15 -1.30
CA VAL A 21 -45.24 41.73 -2.65
C VAL A 21 -46.72 41.59 -3.06
N PRO A 22 -47.39 42.66 -3.54
CA PRO A 22 -48.83 42.64 -3.74
C PRO A 22 -49.27 41.63 -4.81
N LEU A 23 -50.34 40.89 -4.53
CA LEU A 23 -51.03 40.11 -5.56
C LEU A 23 -51.98 41.04 -6.32
N SER A 24 -51.59 41.39 -7.55
CA SER A 24 -52.47 42.03 -8.52
C SER A 24 -52.18 41.48 -9.92
N PHE A 25 -52.66 40.27 -10.21
CA PHE A 25 -53.05 39.87 -11.56
C PHE A 25 -54.07 38.73 -11.47
N LEU A 26 -55.31 39.05 -11.82
CA LEU A 26 -56.37 38.08 -12.07
C LEU A 26 -56.22 37.48 -13.49
N PHE A 27 -57.12 36.56 -13.84
CA PHE A 27 -57.31 36.02 -15.17
C PHE A 27 -57.17 37.08 -16.28
N PHE A 28 -56.50 36.72 -17.38
CA PHE A 28 -56.90 37.16 -18.71
C PHE A 28 -56.59 36.09 -19.76
N GLU A 29 -57.29 36.16 -20.88
CA GLU A 29 -57.35 35.09 -21.90
C GLU A 29 -56.25 35.17 -22.97
N HIS A 30 -56.32 34.24 -23.92
CA HIS A 30 -55.23 33.81 -24.79
C HIS A 30 -55.11 34.69 -26.06
N GLU A 31 -54.68 35.95 -25.93
CA GLU A 31 -54.64 36.87 -27.08
C GLU A 31 -53.36 37.71 -27.28
N SER A 32 -52.90 37.71 -28.54
CA SER A 32 -51.98 38.67 -29.18
C SER A 32 -50.49 38.72 -28.74
N ASN A 33 -49.63 39.02 -29.72
CA ASN A 33 -48.17 39.08 -29.57
C ASN A 33 -47.72 40.23 -28.64
N LYS A 34 -47.12 39.88 -27.50
CA LYS A 34 -46.26 40.79 -26.73
C LYS A 34 -44.86 40.22 -26.62
N TYR A 35 -43.93 40.79 -27.39
CA TYR A 35 -42.50 40.52 -27.24
C TYR A 35 -42.07 40.90 -25.82
N THR A 36 -41.75 39.91 -24.99
CA THR A 36 -41.18 40.14 -23.67
C THR A 36 -39.74 40.63 -23.84
N LEU A 37 -39.54 41.94 -23.78
CA LEU A 37 -38.20 42.54 -23.75
C LEU A 37 -37.42 41.94 -22.57
N PHE A 38 -36.40 41.16 -22.89
CA PHE A 38 -35.59 40.41 -21.91
C PHE A 38 -34.57 41.36 -21.24
N LEU A 39 -35.08 42.24 -20.37
CA LEU A 39 -34.32 43.24 -19.62
C LEU A 39 -33.09 42.63 -18.94
N PHE A 40 -31.91 43.16 -19.26
CA PHE A 40 -30.65 42.51 -18.88
C PHE A 40 -30.13 43.05 -17.54
N GLN A 41 -30.29 42.25 -16.48
CA GLN A 41 -29.90 42.65 -15.14
C GLN A 41 -28.41 42.41 -14.85
N LEU A 42 -27.66 43.50 -14.60
CA LEU A 42 -26.29 43.49 -14.10
C LEU A 42 -26.27 43.67 -12.58
N ASN A 43 -25.84 42.66 -11.84
CA ASN A 43 -25.65 42.75 -10.40
C ASN A 43 -24.19 43.11 -10.10
N ILE A 44 -23.92 44.35 -9.69
CA ILE A 44 -22.55 44.86 -9.47
C ILE A 44 -22.30 44.98 -7.96
N ALA A 45 -21.16 44.46 -7.50
CA ALA A 45 -20.74 44.54 -6.10
C ALA A 45 -19.36 45.21 -5.97
N ASN A 46 -19.23 46.11 -4.99
CA ASN A 46 -17.99 46.80 -4.67
C ASN A 46 -17.35 46.15 -3.41
N PRO A 47 -16.17 45.50 -3.53
CA PRO A 47 -15.58 44.76 -2.41
C PRO A 47 -14.96 45.67 -1.34
N THR A 48 -14.69 46.94 -1.68
CA THR A 48 -14.12 47.95 -0.80
C THR A 48 -15.19 48.53 0.10
N THR A 49 -16.28 49.05 -0.47
CA THR A 49 -17.41 49.64 0.27
C THR A 49 -18.33 48.58 0.88
N GLY A 50 -18.37 47.36 0.32
CA GLY A 50 -19.28 46.30 0.73
C GLY A 50 -20.71 46.45 0.18
N ALA A 51 -20.96 47.45 -0.66
CA ALA A 51 -22.25 47.68 -1.30
C ALA A 51 -22.47 46.77 -2.53
N GLN A 52 -23.73 46.57 -2.88
CA GLN A 52 -24.16 45.86 -4.10
C GLN A 52 -25.41 46.56 -4.66
N LYS A 53 -25.47 46.75 -5.97
CA LYS A 53 -26.61 47.37 -6.68
C LYS A 53 -26.88 46.60 -7.97
N SER A 54 -28.16 46.37 -8.26
CA SER A 54 -28.60 45.82 -9.55
C SER A 54 -28.97 46.94 -10.50
N PHE A 55 -28.36 46.94 -11.67
CA PHE A 55 -28.71 47.81 -12.79
C PHE A 55 -29.49 46.98 -13.81
N VAL A 56 -30.50 47.59 -14.41
CA VAL A 56 -31.21 47.03 -15.56
C VAL A 56 -30.77 47.85 -16.76
N ILE A 57 -30.37 47.18 -17.84
CA ILE A 57 -29.97 47.82 -19.09
C ILE A 57 -30.81 47.24 -20.21
N ASP A 58 -31.44 48.13 -20.96
CA ASP A 58 -32.46 47.81 -21.95
C ASP A 58 -31.86 47.73 -23.37
N ASP A 59 -30.73 48.41 -23.60
CA ASP A 59 -29.98 48.45 -24.86
C ASP A 59 -28.95 47.31 -24.97
N GLU A 60 -29.28 46.28 -25.75
CA GLU A 60 -28.41 45.11 -26.01
C GLU A 60 -27.07 45.48 -26.67
N ARG A 61 -26.95 46.65 -27.32
CA ARG A 61 -25.67 47.12 -27.90
C ARG A 61 -24.61 47.35 -26.82
N LYS A 62 -25.00 47.96 -25.70
CA LYS A 62 -24.11 48.24 -24.55
C LYS A 62 -23.63 46.97 -23.87
N ILE A 63 -24.50 45.97 -23.79
CA ILE A 63 -24.26 44.67 -23.15
C ILE A 63 -23.30 43.79 -23.97
N ARG A 64 -23.18 44.03 -25.28
CA ARG A 64 -22.36 43.23 -26.22
C ARG A 64 -20.90 43.05 -25.78
N ILE A 65 -20.34 43.99 -25.02
CA ILE A 65 -18.97 43.89 -24.46
C ILE A 65 -18.81 42.66 -23.54
N PHE A 66 -19.87 42.21 -22.87
CA PHE A 66 -19.84 41.02 -22.01
C PHE A 66 -20.03 39.70 -22.76
N TYR A 67 -20.45 39.70 -24.03
CA TYR A 67 -20.58 38.45 -24.79
C TYR A 67 -19.20 37.86 -25.10
N ASP A 68 -19.15 36.52 -25.12
CA ASP A 68 -17.94 35.68 -25.26
C ASP A 68 -16.77 35.93 -24.29
N LYS A 69 -16.91 36.84 -23.32
CA LYS A 69 -15.97 36.99 -22.21
C LYS A 69 -16.07 35.78 -21.26
N ARG A 70 -14.94 35.43 -20.65
CA ARG A 70 -14.82 34.27 -19.75
C ARG A 70 -15.07 34.63 -18.29
N MET A 71 -15.51 33.65 -17.50
CA MET A 71 -15.52 33.75 -16.04
C MET A 71 -14.14 34.15 -15.50
N SER A 72 -14.12 35.13 -14.59
CA SER A 72 -12.94 35.80 -14.04
C SER A 72 -12.13 36.69 -15.00
N GLN A 73 -12.64 36.97 -16.20
CA GLN A 73 -12.09 38.02 -17.07
C GLN A 73 -12.47 39.42 -16.53
N GLU A 74 -11.60 40.39 -16.79
CA GLU A 74 -11.80 41.81 -16.51
C GLU A 74 -12.21 42.55 -17.78
N VAL A 75 -13.09 43.54 -17.62
CA VAL A 75 -13.79 44.23 -18.71
C VAL A 75 -13.88 45.72 -18.35
N GLN A 76 -13.48 46.58 -19.27
CA GLN A 76 -13.73 48.03 -19.20
C GLN A 76 -15.22 48.29 -19.41
N ALA A 77 -15.81 49.11 -18.54
CA ALA A 77 -17.26 49.33 -18.49
C ALA A 77 -17.74 50.55 -19.29
N ASP A 78 -16.83 51.25 -19.97
CA ASP A 78 -17.03 52.60 -20.53
C ASP A 78 -18.27 52.73 -21.44
N ALA A 79 -18.60 51.70 -22.24
CA ALA A 79 -19.76 51.75 -23.15
C ALA A 79 -21.11 51.35 -22.50
N LEU A 80 -21.17 51.15 -21.18
CA LEU A 80 -22.45 51.05 -20.46
C LEU A 80 -23.11 52.43 -20.30
N GLY A 81 -22.30 53.50 -20.26
CA GLY A 81 -22.69 54.89 -20.10
C GLY A 81 -21.63 55.66 -19.31
N ASP A 82 -21.69 56.99 -19.32
CA ASP A 82 -20.66 57.83 -18.72
C ASP A 82 -20.46 57.62 -17.20
N GLU A 83 -21.50 57.21 -16.47
CA GLU A 83 -21.41 56.76 -15.07
C GLU A 83 -20.37 55.63 -14.86
N PHE A 84 -20.15 54.81 -15.88
CA PHE A 84 -19.26 53.64 -15.84
C PHE A 84 -17.88 53.91 -16.47
N LYS A 85 -17.59 55.16 -16.86
CA LYS A 85 -16.32 55.56 -17.47
C LYS A 85 -15.15 55.38 -16.50
N GLY A 86 -14.09 54.72 -16.95
CA GLY A 86 -12.91 54.37 -16.17
C GLY A 86 -13.07 53.15 -15.26
N TYR A 87 -14.27 52.60 -15.10
CA TYR A 87 -14.51 51.42 -14.24
C TYR A 87 -14.04 50.13 -14.92
N VAL A 88 -13.36 49.27 -14.14
CA VAL A 88 -13.00 47.91 -14.55
C VAL A 88 -13.81 46.91 -13.73
N LEU A 89 -14.64 46.13 -14.41
CA LEU A 89 -15.54 45.14 -13.84
C LEU A 89 -15.06 43.72 -14.14
N LYS A 90 -15.03 42.86 -13.11
CA LYS A 90 -14.63 41.45 -13.21
C LYS A 90 -15.81 40.52 -13.13
N ILE A 91 -15.90 39.59 -14.08
CA ILE A 91 -17.05 38.68 -14.20
C ILE A 91 -16.92 37.54 -13.20
N MET A 92 -17.76 37.53 -12.17
CA MET A 92 -17.69 36.56 -11.06
C MET A 92 -18.77 35.47 -11.09
N GLY A 93 -19.82 35.68 -11.86
CA GLY A 93 -20.91 34.71 -12.05
C GLY A 93 -21.93 35.18 -13.07
N GLY A 94 -22.84 34.28 -13.45
CA GLY A 94 -23.95 34.59 -14.33
C GLY A 94 -24.78 33.37 -14.71
N ASN A 95 -25.91 33.63 -15.35
CA ASN A 95 -26.79 32.63 -15.95
C ASN A 95 -26.89 32.83 -17.47
N ASP A 96 -27.14 31.76 -18.20
CA ASP A 96 -27.50 31.74 -19.62
C ASP A 96 -28.88 32.41 -19.85
N LYS A 97 -29.22 32.82 -21.08
CA LYS A 97 -30.54 33.42 -21.43
C LYS A 97 -31.72 32.48 -21.07
N GLN A 98 -31.47 31.18 -20.99
CA GLN A 98 -32.40 30.12 -20.54
C GLN A 98 -32.17 29.67 -19.07
N GLY A 99 -31.58 30.51 -18.21
CA GLY A 99 -31.46 30.25 -16.76
C GLY A 99 -30.43 29.19 -16.32
N PHE A 100 -29.60 28.66 -17.22
CA PHE A 100 -28.56 27.67 -16.87
C PHE A 100 -27.33 28.35 -16.25
N PRO A 101 -26.78 27.84 -15.13
CA PRO A 101 -25.69 28.52 -14.42
C PRO A 101 -24.32 28.27 -15.06
N MET A 102 -23.48 29.32 -15.06
CA MET A 102 -22.13 29.29 -15.63
C MET A 102 -21.06 28.74 -14.68
N LYS A 103 -19.97 28.17 -15.23
CA LYS A 103 -18.85 27.66 -14.43
C LYS A 103 -17.49 27.84 -15.11
N GLN A 104 -16.53 28.35 -14.34
CA GLN A 104 -15.11 28.41 -14.71
C GLN A 104 -14.55 27.03 -15.06
N GLY A 105 -13.71 26.97 -16.11
CA GLY A 105 -13.08 25.75 -16.62
C GLY A 105 -13.88 24.98 -17.68
N VAL A 106 -15.06 25.46 -18.10
CA VAL A 106 -15.72 24.99 -19.32
C VAL A 106 -15.24 25.86 -20.49
N LEU A 107 -14.46 25.28 -21.40
CA LEU A 107 -13.92 25.97 -22.58
C LEU A 107 -14.88 25.98 -23.78
N LEU A 108 -15.87 25.08 -23.79
CA LEU A 108 -16.84 24.97 -24.88
C LEU A 108 -17.93 26.06 -24.77
N PRO A 109 -18.34 26.68 -25.90
CA PRO A 109 -19.48 27.61 -25.93
C PRO A 109 -20.83 26.89 -25.80
N SER A 110 -20.86 25.58 -26.05
CA SER A 110 -22.01 24.69 -25.86
C SER A 110 -22.18 24.26 -24.39
N ARG A 111 -23.30 23.59 -24.06
CA ARG A 111 -23.60 23.15 -22.69
C ARG A 111 -23.01 21.76 -22.42
N VAL A 112 -22.17 21.66 -21.39
CA VAL A 112 -21.51 20.41 -20.96
C VAL A 112 -22.20 19.85 -19.71
N ARG A 113 -22.46 18.53 -19.67
CA ARG A 113 -23.02 17.85 -18.48
C ARG A 113 -21.92 17.40 -17.51
N LEU A 114 -21.68 18.19 -16.47
CA LEU A 114 -20.64 17.94 -15.46
C LEU A 114 -21.19 17.20 -14.22
N LEU A 115 -20.44 16.23 -13.69
CA LEU A 115 -20.77 15.49 -12.46
C LEU A 115 -20.32 16.25 -11.20
N LEU A 116 -21.18 17.15 -10.72
CA LEU A 116 -20.90 18.03 -9.59
C LEU A 116 -21.08 17.32 -8.24
N SER A 117 -20.37 17.83 -7.22
CA SER A 117 -20.33 17.34 -5.83
C SER A 117 -20.32 18.52 -4.85
N LYS A 118 -20.52 18.25 -3.55
CA LYS A 118 -20.60 19.27 -2.49
C LYS A 118 -19.37 20.19 -2.49
N GLY A 119 -19.57 21.47 -2.81
CA GLY A 119 -18.54 22.51 -2.77
C GLY A 119 -18.17 23.10 -4.14
N HIS A 120 -18.59 22.48 -5.25
CA HIS A 120 -18.53 23.16 -6.54
C HIS A 120 -19.61 24.24 -6.65
N SER A 121 -19.31 25.30 -7.41
CA SER A 121 -20.31 26.24 -7.91
C SER A 121 -21.45 25.52 -8.64
N CYS A 122 -22.60 26.18 -8.72
CA CYS A 122 -23.82 25.69 -9.39
C CYS A 122 -24.51 24.45 -8.75
N TYR A 123 -23.96 23.85 -7.68
CA TYR A 123 -24.53 22.66 -7.04
C TYR A 123 -24.58 22.72 -5.51
N ARG A 124 -25.82 22.69 -4.98
CA ARG A 124 -26.14 22.49 -3.58
C ARG A 124 -26.75 21.09 -3.44
N PRO A 125 -26.07 20.11 -2.79
CA PRO A 125 -26.58 18.76 -2.64
C PRO A 125 -27.80 18.74 -1.70
N ARG A 126 -28.73 17.80 -1.91
CA ARG A 126 -29.84 17.55 -0.99
C ARG A 126 -29.49 16.44 0.02
N ARG A 127 -28.74 15.42 -0.38
CA ARG A 127 -28.24 14.34 0.50
C ARG A 127 -26.72 14.40 0.69
N THR A 128 -26.21 13.90 1.82
CA THR A 128 -24.77 13.80 2.07
C THR A 128 -24.11 12.75 1.17
N GLY A 129 -23.02 13.11 0.52
CA GLY A 129 -22.32 12.23 -0.45
C GLY A 129 -22.87 12.29 -1.88
N GLU A 130 -24.03 12.92 -2.08
CA GLU A 130 -24.68 13.06 -3.39
C GLU A 130 -23.75 13.73 -4.44
N ARG A 131 -23.74 13.16 -5.65
CA ARG A 131 -23.19 13.78 -6.86
C ARG A 131 -24.26 13.75 -7.95
N LYS A 132 -24.43 14.83 -8.70
CA LYS A 132 -25.43 14.90 -9.78
C LYS A 132 -24.83 15.49 -11.06
N ARG A 133 -25.12 14.89 -12.21
CA ARG A 133 -24.82 15.48 -13.53
C ARG A 133 -25.75 16.69 -13.72
N LYS A 134 -25.17 17.86 -14.03
CA LYS A 134 -25.89 19.10 -14.41
C LYS A 134 -25.34 19.63 -15.72
N SER A 135 -26.22 20.14 -16.60
CA SER A 135 -25.81 20.97 -17.74
C SER A 135 -25.30 22.32 -17.26
N VAL A 136 -24.16 22.77 -17.79
CA VAL A 136 -23.40 23.96 -17.38
C VAL A 136 -22.74 24.58 -18.63
N ARG A 137 -22.56 25.90 -18.68
CA ARG A 137 -21.99 26.63 -19.85
C ARG A 137 -20.72 27.41 -19.49
N GLY A 138 -19.84 27.63 -20.47
CA GLY A 138 -18.61 28.42 -20.35
C GLY A 138 -18.74 29.91 -20.67
N CYS A 139 -19.55 30.27 -21.68
CA CYS A 139 -19.71 31.63 -22.19
C CYS A 139 -21.06 32.29 -21.81
N ILE A 140 -21.12 33.62 -21.94
CA ILE A 140 -22.14 34.52 -21.37
C ILE A 140 -23.28 34.80 -22.35
N VAL A 141 -24.54 34.72 -21.88
CA VAL A 141 -25.72 35.19 -22.65
C VAL A 141 -26.87 35.74 -21.78
N GLY A 142 -26.66 36.03 -20.49
CA GLY A 142 -27.73 36.40 -19.56
C GLY A 142 -27.21 37.06 -18.28
N SER A 143 -28.12 37.34 -17.32
CA SER A 143 -27.85 38.16 -16.12
C SER A 143 -26.53 37.80 -15.42
N LEU A 144 -25.77 38.84 -15.10
CA LEU A 144 -24.39 38.77 -14.61
C LEU A 144 -24.25 39.15 -13.14
N SER A 145 -23.19 38.64 -12.53
CA SER A 145 -22.65 39.07 -11.24
C SER A 145 -21.23 39.59 -11.46
N LEU A 146 -21.07 40.91 -11.35
CA LEU A 146 -19.84 41.66 -11.60
C LEU A 146 -19.25 42.19 -10.28
N VAL A 147 -17.93 42.29 -10.22
CA VAL A 147 -17.22 42.88 -9.08
C VAL A 147 -16.33 44.02 -9.57
N VAL A 148 -16.39 45.17 -8.91
CA VAL A 148 -15.52 46.31 -9.19
C VAL A 148 -14.07 45.97 -8.82
N VAL A 149 -13.14 46.09 -9.76
CA VAL A 149 -11.69 45.94 -9.55
C VAL A 149 -11.00 47.31 -9.50
N LYS A 150 -11.32 48.18 -10.46
CA LYS A 150 -10.91 49.59 -10.47
C LYS A 150 -12.16 50.47 -10.40
N LYS A 151 -12.17 51.45 -9.51
CA LYS A 151 -13.16 52.55 -9.52
C LYS A 151 -12.86 53.45 -10.72
N GLY A 152 -13.87 53.87 -11.45
CA GLY A 152 -13.77 54.90 -12.48
C GLY A 152 -13.82 56.31 -11.89
N ASP A 153 -14.09 57.27 -12.77
CA ASP A 153 -13.79 58.68 -12.52
C ASP A 153 -14.95 59.41 -11.80
N GLN A 154 -16.18 58.91 -11.97
CA GLN A 154 -17.38 59.39 -11.27
C GLN A 154 -17.77 58.44 -10.11
N GLU A 155 -18.68 58.88 -9.23
CA GLU A 155 -19.30 58.02 -8.21
C GLU A 155 -20.68 57.54 -8.69
N ILE A 156 -21.00 56.27 -8.44
CA ILE A 156 -22.24 55.61 -8.87
C ILE A 156 -23.20 55.45 -7.69
N PRO A 157 -24.36 56.17 -7.70
CA PRO A 157 -25.32 56.24 -6.60
C PRO A 157 -25.64 54.90 -5.92
N GLY A 158 -25.22 54.75 -4.67
CA GLY A 158 -25.48 53.57 -3.82
C GLY A 158 -24.58 52.35 -4.09
N LEU A 159 -23.52 52.47 -4.90
CA LEU A 159 -22.51 51.44 -5.13
C LEU A 159 -21.11 51.84 -4.63
N THR A 160 -20.73 53.10 -4.79
CA THR A 160 -19.44 53.65 -4.31
C THR A 160 -19.55 54.50 -3.06
N ASP A 161 -20.62 55.27 -2.98
CA ASP A 161 -20.76 56.43 -2.10
C ASP A 161 -21.26 56.00 -0.71
N VAL A 162 -22.01 54.88 -0.65
CA VAL A 162 -22.44 54.26 0.62
C VAL A 162 -21.46 53.17 1.05
N THR A 163 -20.72 53.41 2.13
CA THR A 163 -19.92 52.36 2.79
C THR A 163 -20.78 51.53 3.74
N VAL A 164 -20.82 50.21 3.53
CA VAL A 164 -21.56 49.28 4.40
C VAL A 164 -20.59 48.69 5.43
N PRO A 165 -20.63 49.12 6.71
CA PRO A 165 -19.66 48.67 7.70
C PRO A 165 -19.69 47.15 7.89
N ARG A 166 -18.51 46.54 7.95
CA ARG A 166 -18.35 45.08 7.95
C ARG A 166 -18.88 44.48 9.26
N ARG A 167 -20.14 44.02 9.22
CA ARG A 167 -20.97 43.48 10.33
C ARG A 167 -20.31 42.48 11.32
N LEU A 168 -19.13 41.94 11.03
CA LEU A 168 -18.39 41.01 11.88
C LEU A 168 -16.87 41.20 11.75
N GLY A 169 -16.18 41.43 12.87
CA GLY A 169 -14.72 41.47 12.94
C GLY A 169 -14.02 40.11 12.71
N PRO A 170 -12.68 40.06 12.77
CA PRO A 170 -11.90 38.87 12.44
C PRO A 170 -12.23 37.66 13.32
N LYS A 171 -12.71 36.55 12.74
CA LYS A 171 -13.13 35.37 13.52
C LYS A 171 -12.01 34.42 13.94
N ARG A 172 -10.74 34.66 13.58
CA ARG A 172 -9.61 33.74 13.85
C ARG A 172 -8.72 34.33 14.93
N ALA A 173 -8.39 33.54 15.96
CA ALA A 173 -7.60 34.02 17.10
C ALA A 173 -6.30 34.77 16.69
N SER A 174 -5.54 34.21 15.74
CA SER A 174 -4.32 34.84 15.21
C SER A 174 -4.51 36.13 14.41
N LYS A 175 -5.74 36.43 13.93
CA LYS A 175 -6.06 37.71 13.28
C LYS A 175 -6.58 38.75 14.28
N ILE A 176 -7.24 38.32 15.36
CA ILE A 176 -7.64 39.22 16.45
C ILE A 176 -6.37 39.69 17.19
N ARG A 177 -5.45 38.77 17.52
CA ARG A 177 -4.17 39.11 18.15
C ARG A 177 -3.35 40.13 17.34
N LYS A 178 -3.25 39.94 16.02
CA LYS A 178 -2.63 40.91 15.10
C LYS A 178 -3.39 42.23 14.90
N LEU A 179 -4.65 42.35 15.34
CA LEU A 179 -5.42 43.59 15.24
C LEU A 179 -5.29 44.45 16.50
N PHE A 180 -5.04 43.83 17.65
CA PHE A 180 -4.94 44.47 18.96
C PHE A 180 -3.53 44.33 19.59
N ASN A 181 -2.52 43.99 18.77
CA ASN A 181 -1.11 43.75 19.16
C ASN A 181 -0.90 42.83 20.38
N LEU A 182 -1.77 41.81 20.51
CA LEU A 182 -1.78 40.90 21.66
C LEU A 182 -0.78 39.75 21.51
N THR A 183 -0.25 39.32 22.66
CA THR A 183 0.65 38.17 22.83
C THR A 183 -0.07 36.84 22.59
N LYS A 184 0.63 35.71 22.80
CA LYS A 184 0.05 34.37 22.65
C LYS A 184 -0.70 33.93 23.91
N GLU A 185 -0.60 34.69 24.99
CA GLU A 185 -1.05 34.39 26.33
C GLU A 185 -2.40 35.08 26.61
N ASP A 186 -2.59 36.30 26.11
CA ASP A 186 -3.79 37.15 26.29
C ASP A 186 -5.11 36.50 25.82
N ASP A 187 -6.19 36.67 26.59
CA ASP A 187 -7.51 36.10 26.24
C ASP A 187 -8.25 36.91 25.17
N VAL A 188 -8.10 36.41 23.94
CA VAL A 188 -8.76 36.83 22.71
C VAL A 188 -10.30 36.89 22.80
N ARG A 189 -10.95 36.36 23.85
CA ARG A 189 -12.41 36.45 24.07
C ARG A 189 -12.93 37.82 24.47
N GLN A 190 -12.08 38.69 25.02
CA GLN A 190 -12.48 40.04 25.40
C GLN A 190 -12.71 40.89 24.14
N TYR A 191 -11.74 40.85 23.22
CA TYR A 191 -11.66 41.55 21.94
C TYR A 191 -12.61 41.06 20.82
N VAL A 192 -13.74 40.44 21.18
CA VAL A 192 -14.75 39.97 20.22
C VAL A 192 -16.01 40.80 20.35
N ILE A 193 -16.31 41.55 19.28
CA ILE A 193 -17.57 42.32 19.13
C ILE A 193 -18.76 41.41 19.46
N ARG A 194 -19.47 41.78 20.53
CA ARG A 194 -20.70 41.12 20.98
C ARG A 194 -21.86 41.96 20.46
N ARG A 195 -22.88 41.31 19.91
CA ARG A 195 -24.14 41.97 19.54
C ARG A 195 -25.22 41.60 20.54
N GLU A 196 -25.93 42.58 21.07
CA GLU A 196 -27.19 42.33 21.76
C GLU A 196 -28.29 41.92 20.78
N ILE A 197 -29.03 40.90 21.17
CA ILE A 197 -30.21 40.40 20.46
C ILE A 197 -31.29 40.22 21.51
N GLU A 198 -32.37 40.95 21.34
CA GLU A 198 -33.60 40.75 22.08
C GLU A 198 -34.45 39.70 21.37
N LYS A 199 -34.95 38.71 22.12
CA LYS A 199 -35.91 37.73 21.61
C LYS A 199 -36.79 37.27 22.77
N ASN A 200 -38.11 37.33 22.59
CA ASN A 200 -39.10 37.00 23.63
C ASN A 200 -38.88 37.81 24.93
N GLY A 201 -38.67 39.14 24.82
CA GLY A 201 -38.50 40.05 25.97
C GLY A 201 -37.23 39.82 26.82
N LYS A 202 -36.30 38.98 26.36
CA LYS A 202 -35.02 38.75 27.04
C LYS A 202 -33.86 39.14 26.11
N LYS A 203 -33.01 40.06 26.58
CA LYS A 203 -31.79 40.50 25.90
C LYS A 203 -30.67 39.50 26.16
N PHE A 204 -29.99 39.05 25.11
CA PHE A 204 -28.79 38.23 25.23
C PHE A 204 -27.68 38.69 24.28
N THR A 205 -26.44 38.66 24.76
CA THR A 205 -25.26 38.98 23.96
C THR A 205 -24.83 37.76 23.14
N LYS A 206 -24.67 37.96 21.83
CA LYS A 206 -24.26 36.92 20.87
C LYS A 206 -22.94 37.30 20.22
N ALA A 207 -21.90 36.53 20.52
CA ALA A 207 -20.56 36.68 19.95
C ALA A 207 -20.29 35.66 18.83
N PRO A 208 -19.54 36.00 17.77
CA PRO A 208 -19.06 35.04 16.78
C PRO A 208 -18.03 34.07 17.39
N LYS A 209 -18.22 32.76 17.18
CA LYS A 209 -17.32 31.72 17.69
C LYS A 209 -15.88 31.87 17.14
N ILE A 210 -14.92 32.09 18.04
CA ILE A 210 -13.50 32.21 17.71
C ILE A 210 -12.98 30.90 17.11
N GLN A 211 -12.39 30.99 15.93
CA GLN A 211 -11.73 29.89 15.25
C GLN A 211 -10.28 29.74 15.71
N ARG A 212 -9.87 28.48 15.90
CA ARG A 212 -8.50 28.05 16.25
C ARG A 212 -7.98 28.54 17.62
N LEU A 213 -8.84 29.02 18.52
CA LEU A 213 -8.47 29.20 19.93
C LEU A 213 -8.09 27.83 20.55
N VAL A 214 -7.01 27.82 21.32
CA VAL A 214 -6.61 26.72 22.21
C VAL A 214 -6.98 27.18 23.62
N THR A 215 -7.62 26.31 24.40
CA THR A 215 -8.07 26.62 25.77
C THR A 215 -7.67 25.50 26.72
N PRO A 216 -7.50 25.74 28.03
CA PRO A 216 -7.18 24.70 29.01
C PRO A 216 -8.16 23.52 28.94
N VAL A 217 -9.47 23.79 28.92
CA VAL A 217 -10.54 22.79 28.75
C VAL A 217 -10.36 21.95 27.48
N ARG A 218 -9.88 22.54 26.38
CA ARG A 218 -9.63 21.83 25.12
C ARG A 218 -8.38 20.95 25.17
N LEU A 219 -7.36 21.35 25.94
CA LEU A 219 -6.19 20.52 26.24
C LEU A 219 -6.55 19.38 27.21
N GLN A 220 -7.33 19.65 28.25
CA GLN A 220 -7.85 18.66 29.20
C GLN A 220 -8.70 17.60 28.49
N ARG A 221 -9.65 17.99 27.62
CA ARG A 221 -10.43 17.05 26.79
C ARG A 221 -9.54 16.25 25.81
N LYS A 222 -8.44 16.81 25.32
CA LYS A 222 -7.45 16.06 24.51
C LYS A 222 -6.68 15.05 25.37
N ARG A 223 -6.29 15.41 26.59
CA ARG A 223 -5.65 14.49 27.56
C ARG A 223 -6.60 13.33 27.92
N ALA A 224 -7.85 13.62 28.25
CA ALA A 224 -8.88 12.62 28.55
C ALA A 224 -9.07 11.62 27.40
N LEU A 225 -9.29 12.09 26.15
CA LEU A 225 -9.44 11.20 24.98
C LEU A 225 -8.21 10.34 24.70
N MET A 226 -7.01 10.78 25.08
CA MET A 226 -5.78 9.97 24.99
C MET A 226 -5.70 8.93 26.11
N ALA A 227 -6.13 9.27 27.33
CA ALA A 227 -6.24 8.34 28.46
C ALA A 227 -7.29 7.26 28.19
N ASP A 228 -8.48 7.63 27.69
CA ASP A 228 -9.52 6.68 27.27
C ASP A 228 -8.99 5.70 26.20
N LYS A 229 -8.21 6.21 25.24
CA LYS A 229 -7.61 5.37 24.20
C LYS A 229 -6.55 4.41 24.78
N LYS A 230 -5.76 4.86 25.77
CA LYS A 230 -4.79 4.01 26.48
C LYS A 230 -5.53 2.91 27.26
N LYS A 231 -6.51 3.27 28.09
CA LYS A 231 -7.33 2.35 28.90
C LYS A 231 -8.04 1.28 28.05
N ARG A 232 -8.57 1.65 26.87
CA ARG A 232 -9.17 0.68 25.92
C ARG A 232 -8.13 -0.28 25.32
N ALA A 233 -6.92 0.18 25.05
CA ALA A 233 -5.82 -0.67 24.55
C ALA A 233 -5.19 -1.55 25.64
N GLU A 234 -5.37 -1.19 26.91
CA GLU A 234 -4.97 -1.99 28.08
C GLU A 234 -6.00 -3.07 28.37
N ALA A 235 -7.29 -2.72 28.50
CA ALA A 235 -8.38 -3.69 28.64
C ALA A 235 -8.44 -4.70 27.48
N SER A 236 -8.17 -4.27 26.24
CA SER A 236 -8.09 -5.17 25.08
C SER A 236 -6.88 -6.11 25.11
N ARG A 237 -5.82 -5.78 25.86
CA ARG A 237 -4.63 -6.62 26.05
C ARG A 237 -4.84 -7.60 27.19
N GLU A 238 -5.48 -7.15 28.26
CA GLU A 238 -5.89 -7.97 29.41
C GLU A 238 -6.84 -9.09 28.98
N ALA A 239 -7.93 -8.76 28.27
CA ALA A 239 -8.87 -9.75 27.72
C ALA A 239 -8.20 -10.74 26.74
N ALA A 240 -7.22 -10.30 25.94
CA ALA A 240 -6.46 -11.18 25.06
C ALA A 240 -5.53 -12.13 25.85
N ALA A 241 -4.91 -11.66 26.94
CA ALA A 241 -4.08 -12.48 27.81
C ALA A 241 -4.90 -13.48 28.64
N GLU A 242 -6.10 -13.09 29.08
CA GLU A 242 -7.05 -13.97 29.75
C GLU A 242 -7.56 -15.09 28.82
N TYR A 243 -7.97 -14.73 27.59
CA TYR A 243 -8.35 -15.70 26.57
C TYR A 243 -7.20 -16.67 26.22
N ALA A 244 -5.95 -16.18 26.17
CA ALA A 244 -4.78 -17.02 25.95
C ALA A 244 -4.54 -18.01 27.12
N LYS A 245 -4.74 -17.59 28.38
CA LYS A 245 -4.69 -18.50 29.54
C LYS A 245 -5.77 -19.59 29.44
N LEU A 246 -6.99 -19.21 29.05
CA LEU A 246 -8.12 -20.14 28.91
C LEU A 246 -7.87 -21.18 27.78
N LEU A 247 -7.31 -20.75 26.65
CA LEU A 247 -6.86 -21.67 25.60
C LEU A 247 -5.74 -22.61 26.08
N ALA A 248 -4.73 -22.10 26.79
CA ALA A 248 -3.65 -22.92 27.33
C ALA A 248 -4.18 -23.99 28.31
N LYS A 249 -5.16 -23.64 29.16
CA LYS A 249 -5.81 -24.62 30.04
C LYS A 249 -6.53 -25.72 29.25
N ARG A 250 -7.34 -25.36 28.23
CA ARG A 250 -8.03 -26.34 27.38
C ARG A 250 -7.09 -27.25 26.60
N VAL A 251 -5.93 -26.74 26.15
CA VAL A 251 -4.90 -27.55 25.49
C VAL A 251 -4.23 -28.51 26.47
N LYS A 252 -4.01 -28.10 27.73
CA LYS A 252 -3.52 -29.01 28.79
C LYS A 252 -4.54 -30.11 29.10
N GLU A 253 -5.80 -29.75 29.34
CA GLU A 253 -6.92 -30.68 29.56
C GLU A 253 -7.06 -31.69 28.40
N GLN A 254 -6.89 -31.26 27.14
CA GLN A 254 -6.91 -32.14 25.97
C GLN A 254 -5.71 -33.09 25.87
N LYS A 255 -4.52 -32.71 26.38
CA LYS A 255 -3.34 -33.59 26.44
C LYS A 255 -3.43 -34.62 27.56
N GLU A 256 -4.03 -34.26 28.69
CA GLU A 256 -4.14 -35.16 29.86
C GLU A 256 -5.21 -36.25 29.67
N ARG A 257 -6.29 -35.94 28.94
CA ARG A 257 -7.40 -36.86 28.66
C ARG A 257 -7.01 -38.20 28.02
N PRO A 258 -6.21 -38.28 26.93
CA PRO A 258 -5.78 -39.56 26.37
C PRO A 258 -4.84 -40.33 27.32
N ASN A 259 -4.03 -39.65 28.14
CA ASN A 259 -3.16 -40.32 29.11
C ASN A 259 -3.99 -40.97 30.23
N GLN A 260 -5.03 -40.30 30.72
CA GLN A 260 -5.98 -40.88 31.71
C GLN A 260 -6.73 -42.09 31.14
N LEU A 261 -7.13 -42.05 29.86
CA LEU A 261 -7.76 -43.17 29.17
C LEU A 261 -6.77 -44.33 28.96
N LEU A 262 -5.51 -44.06 28.60
CA LEU A 262 -4.48 -45.09 28.49
C LEU A 262 -4.21 -45.75 29.85
N VAL A 263 -4.06 -44.98 30.94
CA VAL A 263 -3.85 -45.52 32.30
C VAL A 263 -5.00 -46.42 32.72
N THR A 264 -6.26 -46.05 32.46
CA THR A 264 -7.42 -46.89 32.78
C THR A 264 -7.58 -48.10 31.85
N VAL A 265 -7.15 -48.02 30.58
CA VAL A 265 -7.08 -49.19 29.69
C VAL A 265 -5.99 -50.16 30.16
N TYR A 266 -4.80 -49.68 30.50
CA TYR A 266 -3.69 -50.51 31.00
C TYR A 266 -4.02 -51.18 32.33
N SER A 267 -4.64 -50.48 33.30
CA SER A 267 -5.06 -51.08 34.57
C SER A 267 -6.12 -52.16 34.38
N ASN A 268 -7.05 -51.97 33.45
CA ASN A 268 -8.06 -52.98 33.11
C ASN A 268 -7.46 -54.17 32.35
N LEU A 269 -6.35 -53.97 31.61
CA LEU A 269 -5.62 -55.05 30.94
C LEU A 269 -4.81 -55.89 31.93
N THR A 270 -4.06 -55.27 32.86
CA THR A 270 -3.32 -56.02 33.88
C THR A 270 -4.25 -56.77 34.83
N LEU A 271 -5.40 -56.20 35.20
CA LEU A 271 -6.42 -56.94 35.95
C LEU A 271 -6.93 -58.18 35.18
N LYS A 272 -7.22 -58.07 33.88
CA LYS A 272 -7.64 -59.22 33.05
C LYS A 272 -6.55 -60.28 32.90
N ILE A 273 -5.29 -59.88 32.70
CA ILE A 273 -4.15 -60.80 32.62
C ILE A 273 -3.97 -61.54 33.96
N ASN A 274 -4.04 -60.81 35.08
CA ASN A 274 -3.87 -61.40 36.42
C ASN A 274 -5.01 -62.36 36.80
N VAL A 275 -6.24 -62.12 36.35
CA VAL A 275 -7.34 -63.10 36.49
C VAL A 275 -7.05 -64.33 35.64
N LYS A 276 -6.73 -64.17 34.35
CA LYS A 276 -6.52 -65.30 33.44
C LYS A 276 -5.35 -66.20 33.86
N LEU A 277 -4.24 -65.62 34.31
CA LEU A 277 -3.12 -66.36 34.89
C LEU A 277 -3.54 -67.14 36.16
N ARG A 278 -4.43 -66.59 36.99
CA ARG A 278 -4.93 -67.27 38.19
C ARG A 278 -5.78 -68.49 37.83
N ASP A 279 -6.61 -68.37 36.81
CA ASP A 279 -7.44 -69.45 36.29
C ASP A 279 -6.55 -70.57 35.69
N GLU A 280 -5.57 -70.20 34.85
CA GLU A 280 -4.62 -71.14 34.22
C GLU A 280 -3.75 -71.87 35.27
N TYR A 281 -3.24 -71.17 36.29
CA TYR A 281 -2.51 -71.82 37.39
C TYR A 281 -3.39 -72.70 38.30
N SER A 282 -4.70 -72.44 38.39
CA SER A 282 -5.62 -73.31 39.16
C SER A 282 -5.76 -74.70 38.54
N GLN A 283 -5.75 -74.78 37.20
CA GLN A 283 -5.80 -76.05 36.45
C GLN A 283 -4.50 -76.86 36.62
N ILE A 284 -3.36 -76.18 36.77
CA ILE A 284 -2.07 -76.84 37.05
C ILE A 284 -2.05 -77.43 38.47
N GLN A 285 -2.69 -76.77 39.45
CA GLN A 285 -2.76 -77.29 40.83
C GLN A 285 -3.68 -78.51 40.99
N SER A 286 -4.78 -78.61 40.22
CA SER A 286 -5.64 -79.81 40.27
C SER A 286 -4.96 -81.04 39.68
N ILE A 287 -4.24 -80.89 38.57
CA ILE A 287 -3.44 -81.96 37.95
C ILE A 287 -2.37 -82.49 38.93
N LYS A 288 -1.69 -81.60 39.67
CA LYS A 288 -0.67 -81.99 40.66
C LYS A 288 -1.21 -82.78 41.87
N LYS A 289 -2.53 -82.89 42.05
CA LYS A 289 -3.19 -83.70 43.08
C LYS A 289 -3.65 -85.08 42.60
N ALA A 290 -3.54 -85.40 41.32
CA ALA A 290 -4.15 -86.59 40.70
C ALA A 290 -3.18 -87.78 40.46
N ILE A 291 -1.93 -87.70 40.95
CA ILE A 291 -0.92 -88.77 40.77
C ILE A 291 -0.84 -89.62 42.05
N PRO A 292 -1.23 -90.90 42.03
CA PRO A 292 -1.08 -91.79 43.17
C PRO A 292 0.38 -92.21 43.36
N LYS A 293 0.80 -92.44 44.61
CA LYS A 293 2.12 -92.99 44.95
C LYS A 293 2.04 -94.50 45.09
N THR A 294 2.94 -95.21 44.41
CA THR A 294 3.31 -96.61 44.71
C THR A 294 4.83 -96.71 44.84
N ASN A 295 5.30 -97.81 45.43
CA ASN A 295 6.59 -97.85 46.13
C ASN A 295 7.82 -97.97 45.21
N THR A 296 8.94 -97.43 45.67
CA THR A 296 10.29 -97.68 45.13
C THR A 296 11.13 -98.40 46.18
N ASN A 297 11.84 -99.46 45.80
CA ASN A 297 12.98 -99.99 46.55
C ASN A 297 14.12 -100.38 45.58
N GLU A 298 15.28 -99.74 45.81
CA GLU A 298 16.65 -100.18 45.52
C GLU A 298 17.21 -100.43 44.09
N THR A 299 18.50 -100.09 43.99
CA THR A 299 19.56 -100.56 43.05
C THR A 299 19.62 -100.13 41.57
N LYS A 300 20.59 -99.22 41.33
CA LYS A 300 21.75 -99.33 40.40
C LYS A 300 21.55 -99.43 38.85
N ALA A 301 22.11 -98.39 38.21
CA ALA A 301 23.13 -98.43 37.14
C ALA A 301 22.76 -98.20 35.65
N HIS A 302 23.75 -97.60 34.99
CA HIS A 302 24.00 -97.42 33.54
C HIS A 302 23.23 -96.37 32.71
N ASP A 303 23.93 -96.01 31.65
CA ASP A 303 23.89 -94.72 30.97
C ASP A 303 23.01 -94.72 29.71
N LYS A 304 22.26 -93.63 29.48
CA LYS A 304 22.49 -92.73 28.32
C LYS A 304 21.56 -91.50 28.26
N GLU A 305 22.10 -90.51 27.56
CA GLU A 305 21.58 -89.21 27.12
C GLU A 305 20.05 -89.00 27.08
N SER A 306 19.58 -87.95 27.75
CA SER A 306 18.50 -87.06 27.25
C SER A 306 18.49 -85.72 27.99
N VAL A 307 17.89 -84.68 27.38
CA VAL A 307 17.96 -83.28 27.84
C VAL A 307 16.69 -82.86 28.57
N SER A 308 16.81 -82.37 29.82
CA SER A 308 15.69 -81.67 30.49
C SER A 308 16.12 -80.65 31.56
N ILE A 309 15.94 -79.37 31.21
CA ILE A 309 15.43 -78.26 32.04
C ILE A 309 15.66 -78.36 33.56
N ILE A 310 16.63 -77.60 34.07
CA ILE A 310 16.68 -77.21 35.49
C ILE A 310 15.64 -76.11 35.74
N SER A 311 14.79 -76.31 36.75
CA SER A 311 13.87 -75.27 37.25
C SER A 311 14.46 -74.56 38.49
N PRO A 312 14.91 -73.30 38.39
CA PRO A 312 15.23 -72.49 39.57
C PRO A 312 13.95 -71.97 40.25
N GLU A 313 14.06 -71.66 41.54
CA GLU A 313 12.95 -71.24 42.40
C GLU A 313 12.51 -69.77 42.15
N PRO A 314 11.25 -69.41 42.41
CA PRO A 314 10.75 -68.06 42.17
C PRO A 314 11.29 -67.06 43.21
N VAL A 315 12.30 -66.29 42.83
CA VAL A 315 12.80 -65.15 43.63
C VAL A 315 11.68 -64.12 43.82
N ALA A 316 11.26 -63.92 45.07
CA ALA A 316 10.25 -62.93 45.42
C ALA A 316 10.82 -61.51 45.30
N ILE A 317 10.44 -60.78 44.25
CA ILE A 317 10.84 -59.39 44.03
C ILE A 317 10.12 -58.50 45.05
N SER A 318 10.88 -57.80 45.90
CA SER A 318 10.33 -56.90 46.92
C SER A 318 9.79 -55.59 46.31
N PRO A 319 8.79 -54.93 46.94
CA PRO A 319 8.19 -53.71 46.38
C PRO A 319 9.17 -52.53 46.17
N GLU A 320 10.29 -52.53 46.88
CA GLU A 320 11.28 -51.45 46.86
C GLU A 320 12.03 -51.31 45.53
N SER A 321 12.18 -52.40 44.75
CA SER A 321 12.82 -52.33 43.43
C SER A 321 11.93 -51.55 42.45
N LEU A 322 10.63 -51.89 42.41
CA LEU A 322 9.65 -51.24 41.55
C LEU A 322 9.52 -49.74 41.86
N GLU A 323 9.63 -49.37 43.14
CA GLU A 323 9.59 -47.97 43.56
C GLU A 323 10.87 -47.20 43.19
N LYS A 324 12.04 -47.85 43.18
CA LYS A 324 13.29 -47.26 42.65
C LYS A 324 13.18 -47.02 41.15
N ASP A 325 12.68 -47.97 40.38
CA ASP A 325 12.52 -47.82 38.92
C ASP A 325 11.50 -46.72 38.57
N LEU A 326 10.39 -46.63 39.31
CA LEU A 326 9.41 -45.54 39.18
C LEU A 326 9.98 -44.16 39.55
N LYS A 327 10.90 -44.08 40.53
CA LYS A 327 11.62 -42.84 40.86
C LYS A 327 12.61 -42.45 39.75
N THR A 328 13.33 -43.42 39.18
CA THR A 328 14.26 -43.20 38.05
C THR A 328 13.54 -42.76 36.78
N TYR A 329 12.38 -43.35 36.45
CA TYR A 329 11.56 -42.89 35.32
C TYR A 329 10.97 -41.49 35.54
N LYS A 330 10.63 -41.12 36.79
CA LYS A 330 10.19 -39.76 37.12
C LYS A 330 11.30 -38.73 36.93
N SER A 331 12.49 -38.95 37.50
CA SER A 331 13.60 -37.98 37.38
C SER A 331 14.03 -37.76 35.93
N LEU A 332 14.09 -38.82 35.11
CA LEU A 332 14.30 -38.72 33.67
C LEU A 332 13.18 -37.92 32.97
N SER A 333 11.92 -38.06 33.39
CA SER A 333 10.81 -37.29 32.81
C SER A 333 10.81 -35.81 33.22
N GLU A 334 11.34 -35.47 34.40
CA GLU A 334 11.42 -34.10 34.91
C GLU A 334 12.62 -33.35 34.29
N GLN A 335 13.77 -34.01 34.11
CA GLN A 335 14.94 -33.44 33.41
C GLN A 335 14.60 -33.02 31.96
N VAL A 336 13.73 -33.75 31.27
CA VAL A 336 13.27 -33.42 29.90
C VAL A 336 12.35 -32.19 29.85
N ILE A 337 11.84 -31.69 30.99
CA ILE A 337 10.92 -30.55 31.04
C ILE A 337 11.67 -29.22 31.17
N ASP A 338 12.77 -29.17 31.93
CA ASP A 338 13.45 -27.91 32.29
C ASP A 338 14.25 -27.25 31.14
N GLU A 339 14.66 -27.99 30.11
CA GLU A 339 15.32 -27.41 28.92
C GLU A 339 14.41 -26.48 28.09
N THR A 340 13.10 -26.46 28.33
CA THR A 340 12.12 -25.72 27.50
C THR A 340 12.04 -24.20 27.79
N ASN A 341 13.10 -23.60 28.33
CA ASN A 341 13.08 -22.26 28.94
C ASN A 341 13.63 -21.11 28.05
N ILE A 342 13.04 -20.88 26.87
CA ILE A 342 13.33 -19.69 26.03
C ILE A 342 12.17 -18.69 26.04
N LYS A 343 12.47 -17.43 26.41
CA LYS A 343 11.46 -16.39 26.69
C LYS A 343 11.17 -15.47 25.50
N LYS A 344 9.92 -15.55 25.00
CA LYS A 344 9.07 -14.45 24.48
C LYS A 344 9.70 -13.39 23.52
N VAL A 345 9.24 -13.36 22.27
CA VAL A 345 9.07 -12.10 21.50
C VAL A 345 7.71 -12.07 20.77
N GLY A 346 6.89 -11.08 21.11
CA GLY A 346 5.87 -10.42 20.26
C GLY A 346 4.91 -11.25 19.39
N SER A 347 3.71 -11.56 19.90
CA SER A 347 2.58 -11.95 19.03
C SER A 347 1.99 -10.73 18.31
N GLN A 348 1.67 -10.88 17.02
CA GLN A 348 0.73 -10.01 16.30
C GLN A 348 -0.53 -10.79 15.96
N SER A 349 -1.68 -10.11 16.01
CA SER A 349 -3.00 -10.75 15.99
C SER A 349 -3.49 -11.07 14.56
N THR A 350 -3.84 -12.32 14.33
CA THR A 350 -4.56 -12.77 13.13
C THR A 350 -6.05 -12.47 13.30
N ALA A 351 -6.62 -11.67 12.40
CA ALA A 351 -8.06 -11.38 12.35
C ALA A 351 -8.76 -12.31 11.36
N LEU A 352 -9.75 -13.07 11.83
CA LEU A 352 -10.57 -13.92 10.97
C LEU A 352 -11.51 -13.06 10.11
N VAL A 353 -11.45 -13.24 8.79
CA VAL A 353 -12.35 -12.62 7.82
C VAL A 353 -13.15 -13.73 7.12
N ARG A 354 -14.49 -13.62 7.15
CA ARG A 354 -15.35 -14.43 6.27
C ARG A 354 -15.24 -13.89 4.84
N GLY A 355 -14.65 -14.67 3.94
CA GLY A 355 -14.62 -14.40 2.50
C GLY A 355 -15.30 -15.54 1.75
N VAL A 356 -16.36 -15.22 1.01
CA VAL A 356 -17.01 -16.16 0.08
C VAL A 356 -16.38 -15.96 -1.30
N SER A 357 -15.81 -17.01 -1.87
CA SER A 357 -15.37 -17.04 -3.26
C SER A 357 -15.26 -18.49 -3.75
N ASN A 358 -16.11 -18.87 -4.70
CA ASN A 358 -15.97 -20.14 -5.39
C ASN A 358 -14.74 -20.07 -6.32
N ALA A 359 -13.94 -21.13 -6.33
CA ALA A 359 -12.96 -21.40 -7.37
C ALA A 359 -12.94 -22.92 -7.55
N LEU A 360 -13.28 -23.40 -8.75
CA LEU A 360 -13.08 -24.81 -9.07
C LEU A 360 -11.57 -25.08 -9.12
N VAL A 361 -11.16 -26.17 -8.50
CA VAL A 361 -9.89 -26.83 -8.80
C VAL A 361 -10.30 -28.22 -9.26
N THR A 362 -10.21 -28.47 -10.56
CA THR A 362 -10.31 -29.82 -11.10
C THR A 362 -9.15 -30.64 -10.54
N ARG A 363 -9.48 -31.81 -9.99
CA ARG A 363 -8.54 -32.85 -9.61
C ARG A 363 -9.15 -34.17 -10.06
N ASP A 364 -8.40 -34.88 -10.88
CA ASP A 364 -8.71 -36.23 -11.30
C ASP A 364 -8.48 -37.17 -10.11
N ASP A 365 -9.57 -37.59 -9.48
CA ASP A 365 -9.68 -38.74 -8.57
C ASP A 365 -11.13 -38.81 -8.05
N ASP A 366 -11.96 -39.66 -8.64
CA ASP A 366 -13.40 -39.72 -8.32
C ASP A 366 -13.67 -40.33 -6.93
N LYS A 367 -13.77 -39.47 -5.92
CA LYS A 367 -14.35 -39.79 -4.61
C LYS A 367 -15.33 -38.71 -4.18
N TYR A 368 -16.61 -39.05 -4.23
CA TYR A 368 -17.73 -38.22 -3.79
C TYR A 368 -17.58 -37.82 -2.30
N VAL A 369 -17.23 -36.56 -2.04
CA VAL A 369 -17.16 -36.00 -0.68
C VAL A 369 -18.49 -35.34 -0.32
N PRO A 370 -19.23 -35.82 0.70
CA PRO A 370 -20.51 -35.21 1.07
C PRO A 370 -20.32 -33.80 1.65
N PRO A 371 -21.28 -32.87 1.44
CA PRO A 371 -21.07 -31.42 1.58
C PRO A 371 -20.81 -30.90 3.01
N ASN A 372 -20.88 -31.76 4.03
CA ASN A 372 -20.68 -31.41 5.43
C ASN A 372 -19.30 -31.79 6.01
N VAL A 373 -18.39 -32.36 5.21
CA VAL A 373 -17.03 -32.67 5.68
C VAL A 373 -16.19 -31.38 5.76
N LEU A 374 -15.97 -30.91 7.00
CA LEU A 374 -15.03 -29.83 7.30
C LEU A 374 -13.58 -30.31 7.10
N VAL A 375 -13.14 -30.36 5.83
CA VAL A 375 -11.74 -30.58 5.48
C VAL A 375 -10.90 -29.46 6.11
N LYS A 376 -10.14 -29.79 7.16
CA LYS A 376 -9.09 -28.92 7.68
C LYS A 376 -8.07 -28.72 6.55
N ARG A 377 -8.12 -27.57 5.89
CA ARG A 377 -7.01 -27.12 5.03
C ARG A 377 -5.75 -27.18 5.88
N ALA A 378 -4.78 -27.99 5.48
CA ALA A 378 -3.48 -28.02 6.13
C ALA A 378 -2.91 -26.60 6.13
N ALA A 379 -2.34 -26.17 7.25
CA ALA A 379 -1.65 -24.90 7.32
C ALA A 379 -0.59 -24.83 6.20
N PRO A 380 -0.41 -23.67 5.53
CA PRO A 380 0.56 -23.54 4.45
C PRO A 380 1.97 -23.72 5.04
N ARG A 381 2.49 -24.94 4.94
CA ARG A 381 3.86 -25.27 5.31
C ARG A 381 4.78 -24.47 4.40
N THR A 382 5.68 -23.68 4.98
CA THR A 382 6.80 -23.13 4.23
C THR A 382 7.59 -24.29 3.62
N PRO A 383 7.94 -24.24 2.32
CA PRO A 383 8.75 -25.30 1.72
C PRO A 383 10.13 -25.31 2.37
N LYS A 384 10.74 -26.48 2.49
CA LYS A 384 12.12 -26.60 2.96
C LYS A 384 13.02 -25.79 2.01
N PRO A 385 13.87 -24.86 2.49
CA PRO A 385 14.81 -24.15 1.65
C PRO A 385 15.75 -25.11 0.91
N LYS A 386 16.09 -24.76 -0.33
CA LYS A 386 17.27 -25.31 -1.02
C LYS A 386 18.54 -24.81 -0.30
N TRP A 387 19.58 -25.63 -0.25
CA TRP A 387 20.91 -25.17 0.15
C TRP A 387 21.58 -24.47 -1.02
N HIS A 388 22.16 -23.30 -0.76
CA HIS A 388 22.91 -22.49 -1.72
C HIS A 388 24.26 -22.13 -1.08
N ALA A 389 25.31 -22.02 -1.89
CA ALA A 389 26.63 -21.65 -1.39
C ALA A 389 26.67 -20.16 -0.97
N PRO A 390 27.44 -19.80 0.06
CA PRO A 390 27.66 -18.41 0.43
C PRO A 390 28.46 -17.70 -0.67
N TRP A 391 28.11 -16.44 -0.92
CA TRP A 391 28.78 -15.57 -1.88
C TRP A 391 29.94 -14.83 -1.21
N LYS A 392 31.11 -14.79 -1.86
CA LYS A 392 32.30 -14.06 -1.41
C LYS A 392 32.74 -13.03 -2.45
N LEU A 393 33.33 -11.94 -1.97
CA LEU A 393 33.88 -10.88 -2.82
C LEU A 393 35.10 -11.42 -3.58
N MET A 394 35.03 -11.43 -4.92
CA MET A 394 36.13 -11.85 -5.80
C MET A 394 37.00 -10.65 -6.21
N ARG A 395 36.37 -9.53 -6.61
CA ARG A 395 37.07 -8.40 -7.23
C ARG A 395 36.37 -7.08 -6.91
N VAL A 396 37.15 -6.06 -6.63
CA VAL A 396 36.71 -4.66 -6.59
C VAL A 396 37.28 -3.96 -7.83
N ILE A 397 36.41 -3.33 -8.61
CA ILE A 397 36.79 -2.50 -9.76
C ILE A 397 36.50 -1.05 -9.38
N SER A 398 37.54 -0.21 -9.39
CA SER A 398 37.44 1.23 -9.17
C SER A 398 37.82 1.98 -10.46
N GLY A 399 37.33 3.22 -10.60
CA GLY A 399 37.59 4.05 -11.80
C GLY A 399 36.40 4.86 -12.31
N HIS A 400 35.23 4.77 -11.68
CA HIS A 400 34.21 5.82 -11.79
C HIS A 400 34.52 6.97 -10.83
N ILE A 401 34.11 8.19 -11.20
CA ILE A 401 34.35 9.41 -10.39
C ILE A 401 33.15 9.71 -9.48
N GLY A 402 31.95 9.29 -9.91
CA GLY A 402 30.71 9.42 -9.17
C GLY A 402 30.03 8.07 -8.90
N TRP A 403 28.99 8.10 -8.07
CA TRP A 403 28.14 6.96 -7.72
C TRP A 403 27.72 6.13 -8.93
N VAL A 404 27.96 4.82 -8.91
CA VAL A 404 27.56 3.93 -10.01
C VAL A 404 26.07 3.59 -9.85
N ARG A 405 25.23 3.99 -10.81
CA ARG A 405 23.76 4.00 -10.66
C ARG A 405 23.05 2.87 -11.37
N SER A 406 23.70 2.26 -12.36
CA SER A 406 23.10 1.27 -13.26
C SER A 406 24.16 0.37 -13.89
N ILE A 407 23.77 -0.87 -14.20
CA ILE A 407 24.62 -1.89 -14.81
C ILE A 407 23.77 -2.76 -15.75
N ALA A 408 24.38 -3.20 -16.85
CA ALA A 408 23.86 -4.24 -17.74
C ALA A 408 25.01 -5.13 -18.20
N VAL A 409 24.81 -6.45 -18.21
CA VAL A 409 25.76 -7.45 -18.74
C VAL A 409 25.31 -7.84 -20.15
N ASP A 410 26.27 -8.01 -21.07
CA ASP A 410 25.97 -8.43 -22.43
C ASP A 410 25.47 -9.88 -22.50
N SER A 411 24.72 -10.19 -23.54
CA SER A 411 24.32 -11.54 -23.99
C SER A 411 25.46 -12.56 -23.99
N SER A 412 26.68 -12.15 -24.40
CA SER A 412 27.88 -12.99 -24.47
C SER A 412 28.57 -13.26 -23.13
N ASN A 413 28.26 -12.50 -22.07
CA ASN A 413 29.05 -12.34 -20.84
C ASN A 413 30.52 -11.88 -21.03
N GLU A 414 30.99 -11.50 -22.22
CA GLU A 414 32.38 -11.01 -22.40
C GLU A 414 32.62 -9.65 -21.71
N TRP A 415 31.60 -8.80 -21.68
CA TRP A 415 31.69 -7.43 -21.18
C TRP A 415 30.39 -7.00 -20.49
N PHE A 416 30.49 -5.94 -19.70
CA PHE A 416 29.35 -5.30 -19.06
C PHE A 416 29.50 -3.77 -19.07
N ALA A 417 28.38 -3.06 -19.10
CA ALA A 417 28.33 -1.60 -19.12
C ALA A 417 27.79 -1.05 -17.80
N THR A 418 28.43 0.01 -17.28
CA THR A 418 28.00 0.71 -16.07
C THR A 418 27.79 2.20 -16.32
N GLY A 419 26.72 2.75 -15.75
CA GLY A 419 26.34 4.15 -15.87
C GLY A 419 26.44 4.86 -14.52
N SER A 420 27.18 5.97 -14.48
CA SER A 420 27.50 6.69 -13.24
C SER A 420 26.93 8.12 -13.20
N ALA A 421 26.90 8.67 -11.99
CA ALA A 421 26.70 10.10 -11.72
C ALA A 421 27.81 11.00 -12.32
N ASP A 422 28.97 10.46 -12.71
CA ASP A 422 29.99 11.22 -13.46
C ASP A 422 29.61 11.57 -14.91
N ARG A 423 28.44 11.07 -15.38
CA ARG A 423 27.84 11.23 -16.72
C ARG A 423 28.48 10.34 -17.80
N THR A 424 29.43 9.48 -17.44
CA THR A 424 30.03 8.52 -18.36
C THR A 424 29.31 7.17 -18.32
N ILE A 425 29.43 6.43 -19.41
CA ILE A 425 29.11 5.00 -19.49
C ILE A 425 30.42 4.27 -19.73
N LYS A 426 30.79 3.35 -18.85
CA LYS A 426 32.03 2.59 -18.97
C LYS A 426 31.73 1.14 -19.33
N ILE A 427 32.44 0.65 -20.33
CA ILE A 427 32.38 -0.75 -20.79
C ILE A 427 33.62 -1.44 -20.21
N TRP A 428 33.37 -2.47 -19.41
CA TRP A 428 34.38 -3.24 -18.71
C TRP A 428 34.43 -4.66 -19.27
N ASP A 429 35.63 -5.22 -19.32
CA ASP A 429 35.85 -6.63 -19.59
C ASP A 429 35.43 -7.48 -18.38
N MET A 430 34.60 -8.50 -18.59
CA MET A 430 34.03 -9.31 -17.51
C MET A 430 35.07 -10.27 -16.91
N ALA A 431 35.95 -10.83 -17.76
CA ALA A 431 36.98 -11.77 -17.34
C ALA A 431 38.07 -11.09 -16.49
N SER A 432 38.71 -10.04 -17.03
CA SER A 432 39.82 -9.31 -16.40
C SER A 432 39.39 -8.19 -15.44
N GLY A 433 38.21 -7.58 -15.67
CA GLY A 433 37.78 -6.38 -14.95
C GLY A 433 38.40 -5.07 -15.46
N THR A 434 39.10 -5.10 -16.60
CA THR A 434 39.73 -3.91 -17.20
C THR A 434 38.72 -3.01 -17.92
N LEU A 435 39.03 -1.71 -18.01
CA LEU A 435 38.22 -0.75 -18.77
C LEU A 435 38.51 -0.89 -20.27
N LYS A 436 37.53 -1.33 -21.05
CA LYS A 436 37.62 -1.40 -22.52
C LYS A 436 37.36 -0.03 -23.16
N VAL A 437 36.26 0.64 -22.82
CA VAL A 437 35.84 1.93 -23.44
C VAL A 437 35.14 2.82 -22.41
N SER A 438 35.37 4.13 -22.49
CA SER A 438 34.62 5.15 -21.74
C SER A 438 33.82 6.04 -22.70
N LEU A 439 32.50 5.84 -22.76
CA LEU A 439 31.58 6.60 -23.60
C LEU A 439 31.10 7.87 -22.87
N THR A 440 31.06 8.98 -23.60
CA THR A 440 30.55 10.28 -23.15
C THR A 440 29.36 10.72 -23.99
N GLY A 441 28.55 11.67 -23.49
CA GLY A 441 27.42 12.24 -24.25
C GLY A 441 26.20 12.60 -23.40
N HIS A 442 26.03 11.99 -22.23
CA HIS A 442 25.01 12.41 -21.26
C HIS A 442 25.41 13.73 -20.57
N ILE A 443 24.43 14.59 -20.32
CA ILE A 443 24.62 15.90 -19.70
C ILE A 443 24.52 15.79 -18.17
N SER A 444 23.75 14.82 -17.68
CA SER A 444 23.51 14.55 -16.25
C SER A 444 23.74 13.06 -15.93
N ALA A 445 23.57 12.68 -14.67
CA ALA A 445 23.79 11.32 -14.19
C ALA A 445 23.04 10.29 -15.06
N VAL A 446 23.77 9.25 -15.48
CA VAL A 446 23.16 8.06 -16.11
C VAL A 446 22.41 7.29 -15.03
N ARG A 447 21.20 6.83 -15.34
CA ARG A 447 20.26 6.26 -14.37
C ARG A 447 19.80 4.85 -14.68
N GLY A 448 19.83 4.47 -15.94
CA GLY A 448 19.56 3.12 -16.41
C GLY A 448 20.33 2.83 -17.69
N ILE A 449 20.73 1.57 -17.85
CA ILE A 449 21.30 1.01 -19.07
C ILE A 449 20.57 -0.31 -19.35
N ALA A 450 20.31 -0.59 -20.63
CA ALA A 450 19.89 -1.89 -21.11
C ALA A 450 20.66 -2.21 -22.41
N ILE A 451 21.15 -3.45 -22.53
CA ILE A 451 21.77 -3.98 -23.74
C ILE A 451 20.73 -4.84 -24.45
N SER A 452 20.62 -4.74 -25.78
CA SER A 452 19.70 -5.58 -26.54
C SER A 452 20.34 -6.93 -26.86
N ASP A 453 19.69 -8.03 -26.48
CA ASP A 453 20.13 -9.39 -26.83
C ASP A 453 19.87 -9.75 -28.32
N ARG A 454 19.19 -8.87 -29.09
CA ARG A 454 18.82 -9.09 -30.51
C ARG A 454 19.57 -8.20 -31.50
N HIS A 455 20.01 -7.03 -31.06
CA HIS A 455 20.66 -6.00 -31.90
C HIS A 455 21.94 -5.53 -31.21
N PRO A 456 23.00 -5.14 -31.95
CA PRO A 456 24.24 -4.62 -31.36
C PRO A 456 24.07 -3.18 -30.84
N TYR A 457 23.12 -2.97 -29.93
CA TYR A 457 22.72 -1.66 -29.41
C TYR A 457 22.66 -1.65 -27.87
N LEU A 458 23.38 -0.68 -27.30
CA LEU A 458 23.25 -0.27 -25.90
C LEU A 458 22.31 0.94 -25.83
N PHE A 459 21.33 0.86 -24.93
CA PHE A 459 20.42 1.96 -24.60
C PHE A 459 20.72 2.47 -23.20
N SER A 460 20.86 3.79 -23.06
CA SER A 460 21.06 4.45 -21.77
C SER A 460 20.09 5.60 -21.59
N VAL A 461 19.75 5.88 -20.34
CA VAL A 461 18.80 6.93 -19.95
C VAL A 461 19.32 7.73 -18.76
N GLY A 462 19.10 9.04 -18.78
CA GLY A 462 19.64 9.98 -17.78
C GLY A 462 18.63 10.93 -17.16
N GLU A 463 19.07 11.66 -16.13
CA GLU A 463 18.28 12.74 -15.53
C GLU A 463 18.17 13.98 -16.44
N ASP A 464 18.99 14.04 -17.50
CA ASP A 464 18.96 15.00 -18.61
C ASP A 464 17.77 14.80 -19.58
N LYS A 465 16.89 13.82 -19.29
CA LYS A 465 15.75 13.40 -20.12
C LYS A 465 16.12 12.75 -21.45
N MET A 466 17.41 12.52 -21.70
CA MET A 466 17.87 11.94 -22.96
C MET A 466 17.83 10.41 -22.92
N VAL A 467 17.56 9.85 -24.09
CA VAL A 467 17.79 8.45 -24.45
C VAL A 467 18.67 8.49 -25.70
N ILE A 468 19.74 7.70 -25.76
CA ILE A 468 20.63 7.66 -26.93
C ILE A 468 19.83 7.29 -28.21
N ARG A 469 20.19 7.89 -29.35
CA ARG A 469 19.40 8.05 -30.60
C ARG A 469 18.28 9.11 -30.56
N HIS A 470 18.17 9.87 -29.47
CA HIS A 470 17.24 11.00 -29.27
C HIS A 470 15.74 10.62 -29.31
N TYR A 471 15.32 9.64 -28.50
CA TYR A 471 13.90 9.38 -28.26
C TYR A 471 13.29 10.54 -27.43
N HIS A 472 12.72 11.53 -28.13
CA HIS A 472 12.25 12.76 -27.50
C HIS A 472 10.80 12.67 -27.03
N GLY A 473 10.54 13.11 -25.79
CA GLY A 473 9.18 13.25 -25.27
C GLY A 473 9.03 13.13 -23.74
N HIS A 474 10.06 12.67 -23.02
CA HIS A 474 10.04 12.67 -21.56
C HIS A 474 10.08 14.09 -20.98
N LEU A 475 9.18 14.39 -20.05
CA LEU A 475 9.01 15.74 -19.49
C LEU A 475 10.02 16.03 -18.37
N SER A 476 10.54 14.98 -17.74
CA SER A 476 11.49 15.01 -16.62
C SER A 476 12.46 13.82 -16.72
N GLY A 477 13.48 13.79 -15.84
CA GLY A 477 14.54 12.80 -15.87
C GLY A 477 14.03 11.34 -15.83
N ILE A 478 14.69 10.49 -16.60
CA ILE A 478 14.34 9.08 -16.78
C ILE A 478 15.12 8.26 -15.75
N TYR A 479 14.46 7.33 -15.05
CA TYR A 479 15.05 6.58 -13.94
C TYR A 479 15.24 5.09 -14.26
N ALA A 480 14.47 4.54 -15.19
CA ALA A 480 14.51 3.13 -15.58
C ALA A 480 14.33 2.99 -17.10
N VAL A 481 14.99 1.96 -17.64
CA VAL A 481 14.88 1.51 -19.03
C VAL A 481 14.93 -0.01 -19.04
N ASP A 482 14.16 -0.63 -19.92
CA ASP A 482 14.14 -2.07 -20.16
C ASP A 482 13.74 -2.32 -21.61
N ILE A 483 14.22 -3.41 -22.22
CA ILE A 483 14.01 -3.73 -23.65
C ILE A 483 13.14 -4.99 -23.72
N HIS A 484 12.05 -4.93 -24.49
CA HIS A 484 11.16 -6.08 -24.64
C HIS A 484 11.90 -7.24 -25.35
N PRO A 485 11.89 -8.47 -24.82
CA PRO A 485 12.78 -9.53 -25.29
C PRO A 485 12.48 -10.03 -26.71
N THR A 486 11.21 -10.00 -27.15
CA THR A 486 10.76 -10.56 -28.44
C THR A 486 10.21 -9.54 -29.44
N LEU A 487 10.03 -8.28 -29.03
CA LEU A 487 9.47 -7.20 -29.85
C LEU A 487 10.48 -6.06 -29.87
N ASP A 488 10.58 -5.33 -30.97
CA ASP A 488 11.58 -4.27 -31.12
C ASP A 488 11.17 -2.96 -30.45
N LEU A 489 10.87 -3.07 -29.14
CA LEU A 489 10.28 -2.04 -28.30
C LEU A 489 11.16 -1.74 -27.09
N LEU A 490 11.43 -0.46 -26.88
CA LEU A 490 12.12 0.08 -25.71
C LEU A 490 11.09 0.64 -24.72
N VAL A 491 11.18 0.30 -23.44
CA VAL A 491 10.30 0.85 -22.40
C VAL A 491 11.11 1.70 -21.43
N THR A 492 10.80 3.00 -21.36
CA THR A 492 11.47 3.96 -20.46
C THR A 492 10.48 4.55 -19.46
N ALA A 493 10.92 4.81 -18.22
CA ALA A 493 10.08 5.47 -17.23
C ALA A 493 10.88 6.34 -16.25
N GLY A 494 10.22 7.31 -15.61
CA GLY A 494 10.90 8.14 -14.64
C GLY A 494 10.05 9.16 -13.90
N ARG A 495 10.60 10.36 -13.77
CA ARG A 495 10.13 11.41 -12.86
C ARG A 495 8.86 12.13 -13.33
N ASP A 496 8.46 11.97 -14.58
CA ASP A 496 7.21 12.52 -15.13
C ASP A 496 5.96 11.66 -14.86
N CYS A 497 6.08 10.64 -14.00
CA CYS A 497 5.00 9.73 -13.60
C CYS A 497 4.41 8.89 -14.75
N THR A 498 5.14 8.78 -15.87
CA THR A 498 4.76 7.96 -17.04
C THR A 498 5.85 6.95 -17.38
N ALA A 499 5.43 5.79 -17.87
CA ALA A 499 6.29 4.96 -18.71
C ALA A 499 5.92 5.23 -20.18
N ARG A 500 6.90 5.20 -21.08
CA ARG A 500 6.70 5.29 -22.54
C ARG A 500 7.24 4.03 -23.18
N VAL A 501 6.50 3.55 -24.18
CA VAL A 501 6.92 2.47 -25.07
C VAL A 501 7.30 3.10 -26.40
N TRP A 502 8.50 2.83 -26.90
CA TRP A 502 9.02 3.34 -28.16
C TRP A 502 9.29 2.21 -29.13
N ASP A 503 8.97 2.40 -30.41
CA ASP A 503 9.52 1.57 -31.48
C ASP A 503 11.00 1.93 -31.69
N MET A 504 11.89 0.94 -31.59
CA MET A 504 13.35 1.13 -31.72
C MET A 504 13.77 1.66 -33.10
N ARG A 505 12.96 1.43 -34.14
CA ARG A 505 13.26 1.81 -35.52
C ARG A 505 12.74 3.20 -35.87
N THR A 506 11.45 3.47 -35.65
CA THR A 506 10.87 4.82 -35.97
C THR A 506 11.19 5.88 -34.91
N ARG A 507 11.57 5.47 -33.68
CA ARG A 507 11.77 6.33 -32.50
C ARG A 507 10.51 7.05 -32.01
N GLN A 508 9.32 6.66 -32.50
CA GLN A 508 8.05 7.21 -32.06
C GLN A 508 7.56 6.50 -30.78
N ALA A 509 6.87 7.23 -29.91
CA ALA A 509 6.24 6.67 -28.72
C ALA A 509 4.91 5.99 -29.11
N ALA A 510 4.91 4.66 -29.18
CA ALA A 510 3.72 3.86 -29.46
C ALA A 510 2.66 4.01 -28.34
N HIS A 511 3.10 4.00 -27.08
CA HIS A 511 2.21 4.16 -25.92
C HIS A 511 2.81 5.09 -24.86
N VAL A 512 1.94 5.88 -24.22
CA VAL A 512 2.24 6.65 -23.00
C VAL A 512 1.42 6.05 -21.86
N LEU A 513 2.05 5.18 -21.07
CA LEU A 513 1.45 4.45 -19.96
C LEU A 513 1.27 5.39 -18.76
N ALA A 514 0.19 6.17 -18.82
CA ALA A 514 -0.16 7.17 -17.82
C ALA A 514 -1.06 6.60 -16.72
N GLY A 515 -0.72 6.86 -15.46
CA GLY A 515 -1.54 6.43 -14.31
C GLY A 515 -0.83 6.51 -12.96
N HIS A 516 0.50 6.44 -12.94
CA HIS A 516 1.26 6.73 -11.73
C HIS A 516 1.10 8.19 -11.29
N GLN A 517 1.29 8.43 -9.99
CA GLN A 517 1.04 9.72 -9.32
C GLN A 517 2.30 10.31 -8.68
N GLY A 518 3.38 9.53 -8.65
CA GLY A 518 4.74 9.91 -8.33
C GLY A 518 5.71 9.23 -9.29
N THR A 519 7.00 9.35 -9.00
CA THR A 519 8.06 8.89 -9.90
C THR A 519 8.05 7.37 -10.03
N ILE A 520 8.20 6.88 -11.26
CA ILE A 520 8.42 5.45 -11.51
C ILE A 520 9.91 5.18 -11.27
N ALA A 521 10.19 4.13 -10.49
CA ALA A 521 11.53 3.78 -10.02
C ALA A 521 12.17 2.68 -10.86
N SER A 522 11.35 1.70 -11.26
CA SER A 522 11.75 0.51 -11.99
C SER A 522 10.68 0.10 -13.00
N VAL A 523 11.14 -0.50 -14.08
CA VAL A 523 10.36 -1.12 -15.15
C VAL A 523 10.98 -2.51 -15.37
N LYS A 524 10.15 -3.52 -15.59
CA LYS A 524 10.57 -4.77 -16.21
C LYS A 524 9.58 -5.17 -17.31
N THR A 525 10.11 -5.81 -18.34
CA THR A 525 9.40 -6.31 -19.50
C THR A 525 9.59 -7.81 -19.63
N GLN A 526 8.65 -8.48 -20.29
CA GLN A 526 8.65 -9.92 -20.53
C GLN A 526 7.81 -10.25 -21.75
N ALA A 527 8.06 -11.38 -22.42
CA ALA A 527 7.35 -11.76 -23.64
C ALA A 527 5.87 -12.15 -23.39
N THR A 528 5.58 -12.69 -22.21
CA THR A 528 4.25 -13.19 -21.79
C THR A 528 3.46 -12.12 -21.06
N ASP A 529 2.13 -12.23 -21.03
CA ASP A 529 1.32 -11.29 -20.26
C ASP A 529 1.46 -11.46 -18.75
N PRO A 530 1.55 -10.35 -17.98
CA PRO A 530 1.56 -8.95 -18.42
C PRO A 530 2.94 -8.50 -18.93
N GLN A 531 3.01 -8.04 -20.19
CA GLN A 531 4.27 -7.76 -20.86
C GLN A 531 5.09 -6.60 -20.25
N ILE A 532 4.45 -5.71 -19.47
CA ILE A 532 5.12 -4.58 -18.80
C ILE A 532 4.70 -4.47 -17.33
N ILE A 533 5.69 -4.40 -16.44
CA ILE A 533 5.54 -4.27 -14.98
C ILE A 533 6.25 -2.97 -14.53
N THR A 534 5.55 -2.07 -13.83
CA THR A 534 6.13 -0.77 -13.39
C THR A 534 5.94 -0.51 -11.89
N GLY A 535 7.03 -0.12 -11.21
CA GLY A 535 7.10 0.07 -9.76
C GLY A 535 7.37 1.54 -9.41
N SER A 536 6.68 2.07 -8.39
CA SER A 536 6.63 3.52 -8.17
C SER A 536 6.76 3.99 -6.71
N HIS A 537 7.14 5.26 -6.60
CA HIS A 537 7.16 6.03 -5.35
C HIS A 537 5.80 6.63 -4.96
N ASP A 538 4.73 6.39 -5.75
CA ASP A 538 3.34 6.81 -5.49
C ASP A 538 2.97 6.59 -4.01
N SER A 539 2.32 7.55 -3.34
CA SER A 539 1.72 7.30 -2.02
C SER A 539 0.25 7.74 -1.98
N THR A 540 -0.60 6.98 -2.69
CA THR A 540 -2.00 7.35 -2.96
C THR A 540 -2.91 7.18 -1.73
N GLY A 541 -2.89 8.17 -0.83
CA GLY A 541 -3.60 8.11 0.45
C GLY A 541 -4.63 9.22 0.67
N LYS A 542 -5.91 8.84 0.84
CA LYS A 542 -6.95 9.73 1.40
C LYS A 542 -6.69 9.97 2.90
N ARG A 543 -5.81 10.94 3.22
CA ARG A 543 -5.43 11.36 4.58
C ARG A 543 -4.85 10.22 5.43
N ASN A 544 -3.53 10.08 5.35
CA ASN A 544 -2.64 9.29 6.23
C ASN A 544 -2.48 7.78 5.94
N MET A 545 -3.13 7.21 4.93
CA MET A 545 -2.86 5.83 4.49
C MET A 545 -1.95 5.85 3.25
N LYS A 546 -0.63 5.80 3.42
CA LYS A 546 0.32 5.67 2.30
C LYS A 546 0.22 4.26 1.72
N ILE A 547 0.08 4.19 0.39
CA ILE A 547 -0.01 2.96 -0.41
C ILE A 547 0.83 3.19 -1.65
N CYS A 548 1.77 2.28 -1.91
CA CYS A 548 2.67 2.36 -3.05
C CYS A 548 2.30 1.30 -4.09
N LEU A 549 2.41 1.68 -5.37
CA LEU A 549 1.78 0.98 -6.48
C LEU A 549 2.80 0.28 -7.37
N VAL A 550 2.60 -1.02 -7.57
CA VAL A 550 3.07 -1.74 -8.77
C VAL A 550 1.89 -1.82 -9.73
N ARG A 551 2.14 -1.66 -11.03
CA ARG A 551 1.15 -1.84 -12.08
C ARG A 551 1.58 -2.90 -13.07
N LEU A 552 0.64 -3.75 -13.44
CA LEU A 552 0.74 -4.69 -14.56
C LEU A 552 0.01 -4.07 -15.74
N TRP A 553 0.63 -4.02 -16.91
CA TRP A 553 0.08 -3.37 -18.10
C TRP A 553 -0.12 -4.35 -19.25
N ASP A 554 -1.23 -4.15 -19.94
CA ASP A 554 -1.51 -4.60 -21.30
C ASP A 554 -0.79 -3.62 -22.24
N LEU A 555 0.18 -4.14 -22.99
CA LEU A 555 0.94 -3.36 -23.97
C LEU A 555 0.04 -2.92 -25.13
N ALA A 556 -0.70 -3.85 -25.74
CA ALA A 556 -1.49 -3.61 -26.94
C ALA A 556 -2.60 -2.57 -26.72
N ALA A 557 -3.27 -2.59 -25.57
CA ALA A 557 -4.27 -1.59 -25.22
C ALA A 557 -3.69 -0.34 -24.53
N GLY A 558 -2.41 -0.36 -24.13
CA GLY A 558 -1.74 0.69 -23.37
C GLY A 558 -2.36 0.96 -21.98
N LYS A 559 -2.93 -0.06 -21.33
CA LYS A 559 -3.79 0.07 -20.14
C LYS A 559 -3.31 -0.79 -18.98
N THR A 560 -3.70 -0.41 -17.76
CA THR A 560 -3.41 -1.19 -16.56
C THR A 560 -4.35 -2.40 -16.46
N ILE A 561 -3.81 -3.62 -16.45
CA ILE A 561 -4.54 -4.84 -16.14
C ILE A 561 -4.87 -4.88 -14.65
N SER A 562 -3.85 -4.77 -13.79
CA SER A 562 -4.01 -4.79 -12.34
C SER A 562 -3.13 -3.75 -11.63
N THR A 563 -3.56 -3.35 -10.43
CA THR A 563 -2.90 -2.33 -9.61
C THR A 563 -2.66 -2.87 -8.21
N LEU A 564 -1.41 -3.22 -7.91
CA LEU A 564 -1.03 -3.93 -6.70
C LEU A 564 -0.68 -2.94 -5.59
N THR A 565 -1.36 -3.05 -4.45
CA THR A 565 -1.40 -2.04 -3.37
C THR A 565 -0.73 -2.50 -2.07
N HIS A 566 0.14 -3.52 -2.15
CA HIS A 566 0.60 -4.28 -0.98
C HIS A 566 1.80 -3.65 -0.23
N HIS A 567 2.41 -2.57 -0.74
CA HIS A 567 3.53 -1.85 -0.12
C HIS A 567 3.07 -0.54 0.52
N LYS A 568 3.71 -0.13 1.63
CA LYS A 568 3.38 1.08 2.41
C LYS A 568 4.33 2.24 2.09
N LYS A 569 5.60 1.90 1.82
CA LYS A 569 6.68 2.74 1.31
C LYS A 569 6.96 2.43 -0.17
N SER A 570 7.63 3.37 -0.84
CA SER A 570 7.94 3.35 -2.27
C SER A 570 8.55 2.02 -2.74
N VAL A 571 8.07 1.50 -3.86
CA VAL A 571 8.75 0.39 -4.56
C VAL A 571 9.90 1.00 -5.34
N ARG A 572 11.13 0.55 -5.07
CA ARG A 572 12.35 1.00 -5.78
C ARG A 572 12.74 0.01 -6.88
N SER A 573 12.90 -1.26 -6.53
CA SER A 573 13.27 -2.31 -7.49
C SER A 573 12.12 -3.25 -7.86
N LEU A 574 12.21 -3.79 -9.07
CA LEU A 574 11.39 -4.86 -9.63
C LEU A 574 12.32 -5.84 -10.33
N THR A 575 12.06 -7.12 -10.18
CA THR A 575 12.75 -8.19 -10.90
C THR A 575 11.79 -9.33 -11.23
N VAL A 576 11.94 -9.94 -12.39
CA VAL A 576 11.16 -11.09 -12.86
C VAL A 576 12.07 -12.30 -12.78
N HIS A 577 11.55 -13.44 -12.34
CA HIS A 577 12.34 -14.67 -12.28
C HIS A 577 12.54 -15.25 -13.71
N PRO A 578 13.74 -15.73 -14.09
CA PRO A 578 13.99 -16.20 -15.46
C PRO A 578 13.11 -17.37 -15.92
N LEU A 579 12.92 -18.38 -15.07
CA LEU A 579 12.20 -19.63 -15.41
C LEU A 579 10.74 -19.63 -14.95
N GLU A 580 10.48 -19.39 -13.66
CA GLU A 580 9.14 -19.35 -13.09
C GLU A 580 8.38 -18.04 -13.40
N SER A 581 7.07 -18.12 -13.69
CA SER A 581 6.19 -16.98 -13.96
C SER A 581 5.81 -16.18 -12.68
N SER A 582 6.81 -15.71 -11.94
CA SER A 582 6.63 -14.81 -10.81
C SER A 582 7.67 -13.70 -10.77
N PHE A 583 7.33 -12.61 -10.09
CA PHE A 583 8.19 -11.44 -9.94
C PHE A 583 8.26 -10.99 -8.48
N ALA A 584 9.33 -10.27 -8.14
CA ALA A 584 9.50 -9.65 -6.84
C ALA A 584 9.55 -8.12 -6.94
N SER A 585 8.94 -7.45 -5.96
CA SER A 585 8.97 -6.01 -5.81
C SER A 585 9.53 -5.60 -4.45
N ALA A 586 10.47 -4.67 -4.47
CA ALA A 586 11.23 -4.25 -3.29
C ALA A 586 10.77 -2.87 -2.79
N SER A 587 10.31 -2.82 -1.54
CA SER A 587 10.18 -1.55 -0.81
C SER A 587 10.93 -1.62 0.52
N PRO A 588 11.25 -0.47 1.16
CA PRO A 588 11.83 -0.43 2.51
C PRO A 588 10.89 -0.91 3.64
N ASP A 589 9.84 -1.67 3.34
CA ASP A 589 8.99 -2.36 4.34
C ASP A 589 9.35 -3.85 4.42
N ASN A 590 9.34 -4.52 3.26
CA ASN A 590 9.58 -5.93 2.97
C ASN A 590 9.72 -6.05 1.45
N ILE A 591 10.45 -7.05 0.97
CA ILE A 591 10.39 -7.50 -0.44
C ILE A 591 9.20 -8.46 -0.56
N LYS A 592 8.50 -8.48 -1.70
CA LYS A 592 7.28 -9.29 -1.90
C LYS A 592 7.31 -10.03 -3.22
N ARG A 593 6.86 -11.29 -3.22
CA ARG A 593 6.72 -12.11 -4.43
C ARG A 593 5.26 -12.19 -4.87
N PHE A 594 5.05 -12.15 -6.19
CA PHE A 594 3.74 -12.18 -6.84
C PHE A 594 3.75 -13.16 -8.01
N SER A 595 2.71 -13.98 -8.15
CA SER A 595 2.54 -14.82 -9.33
C SER A 595 1.87 -14.05 -10.46
N LEU A 596 2.33 -14.30 -11.68
CA LEU A 596 1.71 -13.83 -12.92
C LEU A 596 0.69 -14.87 -13.42
N PRO A 597 -0.25 -14.51 -14.32
CA PRO A 597 -0.47 -13.17 -14.90
C PRO A 597 -1.12 -12.17 -13.92
N ASP A 598 -2.03 -12.62 -13.05
CA ASP A 598 -2.92 -11.72 -12.28
C ASP A 598 -2.23 -10.74 -11.32
N GLY A 599 -1.00 -11.06 -10.87
CA GLY A 599 -0.36 -10.37 -9.75
C GLY A 599 -0.88 -10.83 -8.39
N LYS A 600 -1.20 -12.11 -8.22
CA LYS A 600 -1.63 -12.66 -6.92
C LYS A 600 -0.44 -12.64 -5.96
N PHE A 601 -0.63 -12.07 -4.77
CA PHE A 601 0.38 -12.02 -3.73
C PHE A 601 0.67 -13.43 -3.19
N LEU A 602 1.94 -13.84 -3.18
CA LEU A 602 2.39 -15.12 -2.65
C LEU A 602 2.84 -14.97 -1.18
N PHE A 603 4.02 -14.38 -0.96
CA PHE A 603 4.58 -14.16 0.38
C PHE A 603 5.51 -12.93 0.43
N ASN A 604 5.99 -12.60 1.64
CA ASN A 604 6.98 -11.53 1.84
C ASN A 604 8.34 -12.15 2.25
N TYR A 605 9.43 -11.67 1.67
CA TYR A 605 10.75 -11.81 2.27
C TYR A 605 10.89 -10.71 3.34
N SER A 606 11.14 -11.11 4.58
CA SER A 606 11.22 -10.20 5.73
C SER A 606 12.50 -10.41 6.52
N GLY A 607 13.28 -9.34 6.66
CA GLY A 607 14.57 -9.35 7.36
C GLY A 607 15.39 -8.12 7.01
N HIS A 608 15.36 -7.68 5.75
CA HIS A 608 16.06 -6.48 5.27
C HIS A 608 15.47 -5.21 5.89
N LYS A 609 16.11 -4.70 6.94
CA LYS A 609 15.70 -3.48 7.67
C LYS A 609 16.23 -2.18 7.03
N ALA A 610 16.48 -2.21 5.73
CA ALA A 610 17.10 -1.12 4.97
C ALA A 610 16.17 -0.50 3.93
N VAL A 611 16.64 0.55 3.27
CA VAL A 611 16.04 1.05 2.03
C VAL A 611 16.58 0.21 0.88
N VAL A 612 15.83 -0.81 0.45
CA VAL A 612 16.24 -1.68 -0.66
C VAL A 612 16.19 -0.89 -1.96
N ASN A 613 17.33 -0.78 -2.65
CA ASN A 613 17.46 -0.09 -3.94
C ASN A 613 17.32 -1.03 -5.12
N THR A 614 17.97 -2.18 -5.02
CA THR A 614 18.13 -3.16 -6.09
C THR A 614 17.81 -4.56 -5.57
N VAL A 615 17.12 -5.33 -6.40
CA VAL A 615 16.94 -6.77 -6.24
C VAL A 615 17.19 -7.43 -7.58
N SER A 616 18.00 -8.48 -7.59
CA SER A 616 18.30 -9.30 -8.77
C SER A 616 18.04 -10.78 -8.45
N VAL A 617 17.78 -11.59 -9.47
CA VAL A 617 17.40 -13.01 -9.34
C VAL A 617 18.19 -13.82 -10.36
N ASN A 618 18.79 -14.93 -9.90
CA ASN A 618 19.45 -15.92 -10.72
C ASN A 618 18.45 -17.04 -11.13
N GLN A 619 18.80 -17.82 -12.15
CA GLN A 619 18.09 -19.02 -12.61
C GLN A 619 18.02 -20.10 -11.50
N ASP A 620 19.04 -20.21 -10.65
CA ASP A 620 19.18 -21.23 -9.60
C ASP A 620 18.31 -21.05 -8.33
N ASP A 621 17.26 -20.23 -8.39
CA ASP A 621 16.46 -19.76 -7.24
C ASP A 621 17.21 -18.83 -6.24
N VAL A 622 18.40 -18.31 -6.56
CA VAL A 622 19.07 -17.31 -5.69
C VAL A 622 18.55 -15.90 -5.98
N MET A 623 18.10 -15.19 -4.96
CA MET A 623 17.69 -13.78 -5.05
C MET A 623 18.56 -12.90 -4.15
N PHE A 624 19.14 -11.85 -4.73
CA PHE A 624 19.97 -10.88 -4.01
C PHE A 624 19.19 -9.58 -3.76
N SER A 625 19.40 -8.96 -2.59
CA SER A 625 18.85 -7.63 -2.26
C SER A 625 19.90 -6.69 -1.67
N GLY A 626 20.10 -5.53 -2.31
CA GLY A 626 21.06 -4.49 -1.89
C GLY A 626 20.40 -3.25 -1.28
N GLY A 627 20.90 -2.83 -0.11
CA GLY A 627 20.41 -1.66 0.64
C GLY A 627 21.19 -0.35 0.41
N ASP A 628 20.49 0.78 0.55
CA ASP A 628 21.01 2.17 0.61
C ASP A 628 22.03 2.40 1.76
N ASN A 629 22.23 1.40 2.64
CA ASN A 629 23.16 1.41 3.78
C ASN A 629 24.26 0.33 3.69
N GLY A 630 24.41 -0.35 2.56
CA GLY A 630 25.42 -1.41 2.37
C GLY A 630 25.03 -2.80 2.84
N SER A 631 23.89 -2.96 3.52
CA SER A 631 23.40 -4.30 3.90
C SER A 631 22.97 -5.11 2.68
N MET A 632 23.55 -6.30 2.57
CA MET A 632 23.36 -7.31 1.54
C MET A 632 22.67 -8.53 2.16
N HIS A 633 21.64 -9.06 1.49
CA HIS A 633 21.06 -10.36 1.84
C HIS A 633 20.84 -11.22 0.60
N PHE A 634 21.03 -12.51 0.78
CA PHE A 634 20.82 -13.55 -0.23
C PHE A 634 19.72 -14.49 0.26
N TRP A 635 18.72 -14.68 -0.61
CA TRP A 635 17.47 -15.34 -0.28
C TRP A 635 17.25 -16.52 -1.22
N ASP A 636 16.79 -17.64 -0.66
CA ASP A 636 16.18 -18.70 -1.45
C ASP A 636 14.82 -18.24 -1.97
N TRP A 637 14.67 -18.17 -3.30
CA TRP A 637 13.50 -17.64 -3.99
C TRP A 637 12.22 -18.37 -3.60
N LYS A 638 12.29 -19.69 -3.38
CA LYS A 638 11.14 -20.58 -3.13
C LYS A 638 10.65 -20.58 -1.69
N SER A 639 11.54 -20.68 -0.70
CA SER A 639 11.15 -20.68 0.72
C SER A 639 11.06 -19.28 1.36
N GLY A 640 11.76 -18.29 0.80
CA GLY A 640 11.94 -17.00 1.44
C GLY A 640 12.97 -16.98 2.57
N TYR A 641 13.76 -18.04 2.73
CA TYR A 641 14.84 -18.12 3.71
C TYR A 641 16.01 -17.22 3.30
N ASN A 642 16.47 -16.37 4.22
CA ASN A 642 17.72 -15.64 4.11
C ASN A 642 18.85 -16.58 4.56
N PHE A 643 19.69 -17.03 3.62
CA PHE A 643 20.79 -17.94 3.91
C PHE A 643 22.12 -17.23 4.18
N GLN A 644 22.28 -15.99 3.69
CA GLN A 644 23.49 -15.21 3.90
C GLN A 644 23.19 -13.71 4.04
N THR A 645 23.80 -13.10 5.05
CA THR A 645 23.81 -11.65 5.26
C THR A 645 25.24 -11.16 5.26
N MET A 646 25.49 -10.05 4.55
CA MET A 646 26.78 -9.36 4.49
C MET A 646 26.56 -7.85 4.56
N GLU A 647 27.63 -7.09 4.79
CA GLU A 647 27.66 -5.64 4.60
C GLU A 647 28.86 -5.32 3.68
N THR A 648 28.69 -4.39 2.74
CA THR A 648 29.79 -4.02 1.84
C THR A 648 30.86 -3.20 2.56
N ILE A 649 32.12 -3.51 2.29
CA ILE A 649 33.28 -2.76 2.80
C ILE A 649 33.54 -1.61 1.81
N VAL A 650 33.57 -0.37 2.29
CA VAL A 650 33.81 0.82 1.44
C VAL A 650 35.25 0.86 0.92
N GLN A 651 35.44 1.43 -0.28
CA GLN A 651 36.79 1.72 -0.80
C GLN A 651 37.53 2.69 0.15
N PRO A 652 38.84 2.47 0.43
CA PRO A 652 39.67 3.43 1.16
C PRO A 652 39.58 4.85 0.58
N GLY A 653 39.27 5.82 1.44
CA GLY A 653 39.07 7.23 1.05
C GLY A 653 37.60 7.64 0.86
N SER A 654 36.65 6.69 0.84
CA SER A 654 35.22 6.99 0.98
C SER A 654 34.78 6.95 2.46
N LEU A 655 33.63 7.56 2.76
CA LEU A 655 33.04 7.56 4.10
C LEU A 655 32.21 6.29 4.34
N ASP A 656 32.06 5.85 5.58
CA ASP A 656 31.16 4.73 5.95
C ASP A 656 29.71 4.97 5.48
N ALA A 657 29.29 6.24 5.44
CA ALA A 657 27.98 6.66 4.92
C ALA A 657 27.82 6.50 3.39
N GLU A 658 28.90 6.24 2.65
CA GLU A 658 28.91 5.93 1.22
C GLU A 658 28.85 4.42 0.93
N ALA A 659 28.57 3.56 1.91
CA ALA A 659 28.37 2.13 1.71
C ALA A 659 27.11 1.74 0.89
N GLY A 660 26.37 2.70 0.32
CA GLY A 660 25.08 2.42 -0.34
C GLY A 660 25.19 1.62 -1.66
N ILE A 661 24.39 0.57 -1.81
CA ILE A 661 24.29 -0.19 -3.08
C ILE A 661 23.13 0.36 -3.90
N PHE A 662 23.37 0.76 -5.15
CA PHE A 662 22.35 1.35 -6.03
C PHE A 662 21.76 0.38 -7.05
N ALA A 663 22.61 -0.42 -7.70
CA ALA A 663 22.21 -1.39 -8.71
C ALA A 663 22.97 -2.71 -8.53
N SER A 664 22.39 -3.80 -9.03
CA SER A 664 23.01 -5.11 -9.07
C SER A 664 22.41 -5.95 -10.19
N THR A 665 23.18 -6.89 -10.70
CA THR A 665 22.73 -7.90 -11.65
C THR A 665 23.60 -9.14 -11.53
N PHE A 666 23.02 -10.31 -11.83
CA PHE A 666 23.82 -11.48 -12.17
C PHE A 666 24.36 -11.36 -13.62
N ASP A 667 25.41 -12.10 -13.91
CA ASP A 667 25.77 -12.48 -15.28
C ASP A 667 24.68 -13.39 -15.89
N LYS A 668 24.66 -13.55 -17.23
CA LYS A 668 23.66 -14.41 -17.90
C LYS A 668 23.79 -15.89 -17.47
N THR A 669 24.99 -16.28 -17.01
CA THR A 669 25.36 -17.59 -16.47
C THR A 669 24.95 -17.83 -15.01
N GLY A 670 24.63 -16.78 -14.24
CA GLY A 670 24.23 -16.91 -12.83
C GLY A 670 25.35 -17.03 -11.81
N LEU A 671 26.59 -17.27 -12.24
CA LEU A 671 27.75 -17.59 -11.39
C LEU A 671 28.42 -16.36 -10.76
N ARG A 672 28.08 -15.14 -11.21
CA ARG A 672 28.71 -13.88 -10.76
C ARG A 672 27.66 -12.82 -10.49
N LEU A 673 27.67 -12.26 -9.29
CA LEU A 673 26.85 -11.11 -8.92
C LEU A 673 27.70 -9.85 -8.99
N LEU A 674 27.27 -8.88 -9.80
CA LEU A 674 27.91 -7.57 -9.93
C LEU A 674 27.06 -6.54 -9.18
N THR A 675 27.64 -5.84 -8.21
CA THR A 675 27.02 -4.70 -7.50
C THR A 675 27.63 -3.37 -7.95
N CYS A 676 26.85 -2.30 -7.84
CA CYS A 676 27.23 -0.94 -8.20
C CYS A 676 26.92 0.00 -7.04
N GLU A 677 27.94 0.69 -6.54
CA GLU A 677 27.95 1.23 -5.17
C GLU A 677 28.25 2.74 -5.12
N ALA A 678 27.94 3.34 -3.97
CA ALA A 678 28.08 4.77 -3.72
C ALA A 678 29.54 5.18 -3.41
N ASP A 679 30.41 4.24 -3.03
CA ASP A 679 31.87 4.44 -2.97
C ASP A 679 32.55 4.53 -4.35
N LYS A 680 31.75 4.57 -5.42
CA LYS A 680 32.14 4.63 -6.85
C LYS A 680 32.74 3.33 -7.40
N THR A 681 32.73 2.24 -6.64
CA THR A 681 33.19 0.93 -7.12
C THR A 681 32.10 0.11 -7.80
N ILE A 682 32.56 -0.92 -8.51
CA ILE A 682 31.78 -2.06 -8.96
C ILE A 682 32.41 -3.28 -8.27
N LYS A 683 31.63 -4.03 -7.49
CA LYS A 683 32.13 -5.20 -6.77
C LYS A 683 31.54 -6.47 -7.39
N ILE A 684 32.40 -7.46 -7.62
CA ILE A 684 32.04 -8.75 -8.23
C ILE A 684 32.16 -9.82 -7.16
N TYR A 685 31.07 -10.52 -6.92
CA TYR A 685 30.97 -11.65 -6.00
C TYR A 685 30.81 -12.96 -6.79
N LYS A 686 31.32 -14.06 -6.24
CA LYS A 686 31.13 -15.44 -6.73
C LYS A 686 30.76 -16.31 -5.53
N GLU A 687 30.03 -17.40 -5.76
CA GLU A 687 29.84 -18.46 -4.77
C GLU A 687 31.17 -19.07 -4.30
N ASP A 688 31.18 -19.54 -3.04
CA ASP A 688 32.33 -20.23 -2.46
C ASP A 688 32.29 -21.74 -2.75
N GLU A 689 33.10 -22.17 -3.71
CA GLU A 689 33.26 -23.56 -4.13
C GLU A 689 33.77 -24.51 -3.03
N LEU A 690 34.30 -23.98 -1.92
CA LEU A 690 34.72 -24.77 -0.76
C LEU A 690 33.60 -24.98 0.27
N ALA A 691 32.46 -24.30 0.13
CA ALA A 691 31.38 -24.43 1.08
C ALA A 691 30.59 -25.73 0.87
N THR A 692 30.33 -26.43 1.97
CA THR A 692 29.44 -27.60 2.02
C THR A 692 28.20 -27.32 2.89
N PRO A 693 27.11 -28.11 2.74
CA PRO A 693 25.96 -28.07 3.65
C PRO A 693 26.28 -28.31 5.13
N GLU A 694 27.44 -28.87 5.45
CA GLU A 694 27.92 -29.08 6.82
C GLU A 694 28.66 -27.85 7.35
N SER A 695 29.48 -27.19 6.51
CA SER A 695 30.16 -25.94 6.87
C SER A 695 29.19 -24.76 7.05
N HIS A 696 28.12 -24.73 6.24
CA HIS A 696 27.13 -23.65 6.20
C HIS A 696 25.72 -24.27 6.30
N PRO A 697 25.34 -24.79 7.49
CA PRO A 697 24.10 -25.53 7.67
C PRO A 697 22.87 -24.61 7.66
N ILE A 698 21.80 -25.05 6.99
CA ILE A 698 20.54 -24.29 6.95
C ILE A 698 19.90 -24.27 8.35
N GLN A 699 19.95 -23.10 9.00
CA GLN A 699 19.26 -22.84 10.26
C GLN A 699 17.75 -22.56 10.03
N TRP A 700 17.03 -23.53 9.47
CA TRP A 700 15.59 -23.45 9.21
C TRP A 700 14.79 -24.24 10.25
N LYS A 701 13.82 -23.59 10.90
CA LYS A 701 12.82 -24.22 11.77
C LYS A 701 11.44 -24.04 11.12
N PRO A 702 10.71 -25.12 10.79
CA PRO A 702 9.42 -25.01 10.09
C PRO A 702 8.38 -24.34 10.99
N THR A 703 7.96 -23.13 10.61
CA THR A 703 6.91 -22.38 11.29
C THR A 703 5.54 -22.97 10.94
N ILE A 704 4.99 -23.79 11.84
CA ILE A 704 3.59 -24.23 11.78
C ILE A 704 2.70 -23.02 12.15
N TYR A 705 1.97 -22.50 11.16
CA TYR A 705 1.03 -21.39 11.27
C TYR A 705 -0.40 -21.84 11.63
#